data_AF-A0A8K0SDW1-F1
#
_entry.id   AF-A0A8K0SDW1-F1
#
_cell.length_a   1.000
_cell.length_b   1.000
_cell.length_c   1.000
_cell.angle_alpha   90.00
_cell.angle_beta   90.00
_cell.angle_gamma   90.00
#
_symmetry.space_group_name_H-M   'P 1'
#
loop_
_entity.id
_entity.type
_entity.pdbx_description
1 polymer ?
#
loop_
_entity_poly.entity_id
_entity_poly.type
_entity_poly.pdbx_seq_one_letter_code
_entity_poly.pdbx_strand_id
1 'polypeptide(L)'
;MATAARPSSDPTQRANPWEQEVDLNTEMLLPSPPSQQCPNSWWYYQTSLGRRIRQMNEFQTMMKSERPTDPRLCPKDQLLRAVFAFFTNMGFRRCHAKYCEEFRQRLRSQAPTCQWSHLHDSILTLVGCWAPAFKRSILHQIVTRAPNNGNPIPLSNPFMGLEIGHFIFPLVQDGPREPQDEEIISEVINILDWLRYLWFPDDSDARSLQVESRAPIIQYYRRRKDARQVNEALKDPRIRDLNICPHWIWNLAIARGGQCDSLSAILDCVSKPDSSIRRLRKKHTACNEQICFVAFEDAGSAVSLHKCHEQECHSYTFDISLLSEKFRDLVRPIPWVQTAWDVSPFFHGQTTVSNGLELIDQHGSYIAISHVWADGTGVGAKEQGHVNSCLVDYWADIAQSLECKGLWWDSICLPIDKASRRKALDVMLLNFEKAKYVIVHDQDLAHLPYPGSKEAAIALVFSTWFTRGWTSAELYSSRKGRRKVKVIFKHPTDTASTAPYLVDLEDMLWDENGIEQIFNFIPTLAHMSASRIIRQLLTDIDDLPGLQGVLQTRSTSWLKDKAIIASLLVLQRSSIDSSLTMPELTRNILRELGDVGIPYSSLVHGQVPMTRSGGWSWCPPSIFDMGTPNIIPDVQQESMERLAISHEGVLSGYFTVFPVLLQDIDKIHPLGHHPAITMQVRMALEDPTDCWILGVGSEGRRTGISSGFLVSGLRDLAVLQFISCVYWVPSPDVLGTRRYCYIGE
;
A
#
# COMPACT_ATOMS: atom_id res chain seq x y z
N MET A 1 3.61 25.97 -75.71
CA MET A 1 4.83 25.81 -74.90
C MET A 1 4.43 25.14 -73.60
N ALA A 2 5.03 23.98 -73.33
CA ALA A 2 4.74 23.16 -72.17
C ALA A 2 5.15 23.86 -70.87
N THR A 3 4.28 23.83 -69.87
CA THR A 3 4.67 23.95 -68.45
C THR A 3 3.84 22.94 -67.66
N ALA A 4 4.53 21.92 -67.15
CA ALA A 4 3.96 20.88 -66.30
C ALA A 4 3.69 21.46 -64.91
N ALA A 5 2.41 21.53 -64.52
CA ALA A 5 2.00 21.78 -63.15
C ALA A 5 2.06 20.46 -62.36
N ARG A 6 2.83 20.45 -61.26
CA ARG A 6 2.84 19.39 -60.26
C ARG A 6 1.47 19.29 -59.57
N PRO A 7 0.97 18.09 -59.26
CA PRO A 7 -0.21 17.96 -58.41
C PRO A 7 0.11 18.41 -56.98
N SER A 8 -0.76 19.24 -56.42
CA SER A 8 -0.76 19.68 -55.03
C SER A 8 -1.00 18.49 -54.10
N SER A 9 -0.04 18.20 -53.23
CA SER A 9 -0.25 17.30 -52.09
C SER A 9 -1.03 18.06 -51.01
N ASP A 10 -2.32 17.74 -50.90
CA ASP A 10 -3.18 18.15 -49.79
C ASP A 10 -2.63 17.56 -48.46
N PRO A 11 -2.34 18.38 -47.43
CA PRO A 11 -1.81 17.89 -46.15
C PRO A 11 -2.81 17.13 -45.28
N THR A 12 -4.08 17.02 -45.69
CA THR A 12 -5.17 16.56 -44.80
C THR A 12 -5.55 15.07 -44.93
N GLN A 13 -4.81 14.27 -45.70
CA GLN A 13 -4.97 12.81 -45.77
C GLN A 13 -3.67 12.05 -45.46
N ARG A 14 -2.95 12.43 -44.40
CA ARG A 14 -2.03 11.46 -43.78
C ARG A 14 -2.87 10.47 -42.99
N ALA A 15 -2.98 9.24 -43.50
CA ALA A 15 -3.44 8.09 -42.74
C ALA A 15 -2.76 8.10 -41.37
N ASN A 16 -3.52 7.79 -40.33
CA ASN A 16 -3.04 7.83 -38.97
C ASN A 16 -1.72 7.01 -38.87
N PRO A 17 -0.56 7.61 -38.54
CA PRO A 17 0.68 6.86 -38.38
C PRO A 17 0.63 5.83 -37.24
N TRP A 18 -0.43 5.86 -36.41
CA TRP A 18 -0.76 4.84 -35.40
C TRP A 18 -1.45 3.59 -35.99
N GLU A 19 -1.95 3.63 -37.22
CA GLU A 19 -2.61 2.50 -37.93
C GLU A 19 -1.75 1.87 -39.03
N GLN A 20 -0.60 2.47 -39.36
CA GLN A 20 0.34 1.79 -40.26
C GLN A 20 0.87 0.56 -39.54
N GLU A 21 0.40 -0.61 -39.97
CA GLU A 21 1.09 -1.88 -39.72
C GLU A 21 2.56 -1.65 -40.07
N VAL A 22 3.41 -1.63 -39.03
CA VAL A 22 4.78 -2.05 -39.26
C VAL A 22 4.62 -3.47 -39.77
N ASP A 23 4.87 -3.70 -41.06
CA ASP A 23 4.76 -5.02 -41.67
C ASP A 23 5.82 -5.93 -41.03
N LEU A 24 5.43 -6.52 -39.91
CA LEU A 24 6.22 -7.49 -39.16
C LEU A 24 6.27 -8.85 -39.90
N ASN A 25 5.69 -8.97 -41.11
CA ASN A 25 5.74 -10.19 -41.91
C ASN A 25 7.02 -10.37 -42.72
N THR A 26 7.98 -9.45 -42.67
CA THR A 26 9.28 -9.68 -43.32
C THR A 26 10.16 -10.60 -42.46
N GLU A 27 9.95 -11.91 -42.69
CA GLU A 27 10.90 -13.01 -42.47
C GLU A 27 11.40 -13.30 -41.05
N MET A 28 10.69 -12.84 -40.02
CA MET A 28 10.81 -13.36 -38.63
C MET A 28 9.60 -14.17 -38.16
N LEU A 29 8.64 -14.41 -39.05
CA LEU A 29 7.38 -15.08 -38.78
C LEU A 29 7.18 -16.30 -39.70
N LEU A 30 7.99 -17.35 -39.53
CA LEU A 30 7.63 -18.64 -40.12
C LEU A 30 6.41 -19.21 -39.35
N PRO A 31 5.32 -19.60 -40.04
CA PRO A 31 4.26 -20.36 -39.40
C PRO A 31 4.86 -21.68 -38.91
N SER A 32 4.86 -21.89 -37.61
CA SER A 32 5.11 -23.24 -37.10
C SER A 32 3.89 -24.09 -37.46
N PRO A 33 4.05 -25.32 -37.99
CA PRO A 33 2.92 -26.23 -38.12
C PRO A 33 2.24 -26.40 -36.75
N PRO A 34 0.95 -26.74 -36.69
CA PRO A 34 0.25 -26.99 -35.44
C PRO A 34 0.86 -28.22 -34.75
N SER A 35 1.96 -28.01 -34.04
CA SER A 35 2.56 -28.99 -33.16
C SER A 35 1.92 -28.83 -31.78
N GLN A 36 1.67 -29.93 -31.09
CA GLN A 36 1.23 -29.90 -29.69
C GLN A 36 2.29 -29.30 -28.74
N GLN A 37 3.50 -29.00 -29.23
CA GLN A 37 4.64 -28.56 -28.44
C GLN A 37 4.93 -27.06 -28.63
N CYS A 38 5.28 -26.38 -27.54
CA CYS A 38 5.61 -24.96 -27.58
C CYS A 38 6.97 -24.76 -28.31
N PRO A 39 7.04 -23.93 -29.38
CA PRO A 39 8.30 -23.67 -30.10
C PRO A 39 9.30 -22.87 -29.25
N ASN A 40 8.83 -22.24 -28.17
CA ASN A 40 9.67 -21.52 -27.22
C ASN A 40 10.12 -22.40 -26.04
N SER A 41 9.80 -23.71 -26.05
CA SER A 41 10.15 -24.72 -25.03
C SER A 41 11.66 -24.97 -24.83
N TRP A 42 12.52 -24.33 -25.61
CA TRP A 42 13.98 -24.41 -25.46
C TRP A 42 14.52 -23.48 -24.34
N TRP A 43 13.74 -22.49 -23.93
CA TRP A 43 14.11 -21.50 -22.92
C TRP A 43 14.38 -22.07 -21.51
N TYR A 44 14.05 -23.34 -21.27
CA TYR A 44 13.94 -23.96 -19.93
C TYR A 44 15.10 -24.92 -19.61
N TYR A 45 15.84 -25.38 -20.61
CA TYR A 45 16.90 -26.36 -20.37
C TYR A 45 18.13 -25.68 -19.73
N GLN A 46 18.76 -26.32 -18.74
CA GLN A 46 19.99 -25.80 -18.13
C GLN A 46 21.10 -25.59 -19.17
N THR A 47 21.15 -26.45 -20.20
CA THR A 47 22.07 -26.33 -21.34
C THR A 47 21.86 -25.06 -22.16
N SER A 48 20.70 -24.40 -22.09
CA SER A 48 20.41 -23.13 -22.76
C SER A 48 20.63 -21.90 -21.87
N LEU A 49 20.92 -22.03 -20.58
CA LEU A 49 21.22 -20.90 -19.68
C LEU A 49 22.49 -20.14 -20.12
N GLY A 50 23.56 -20.85 -20.48
CA GLY A 50 24.79 -20.24 -20.99
C GLY A 50 24.64 -19.58 -22.36
N ARG A 51 23.65 -20.01 -23.17
CA ARG A 51 23.25 -19.31 -24.40
C ARG A 51 22.48 -18.04 -24.06
N ARG A 52 21.52 -18.11 -23.12
CA ARG A 52 20.73 -16.96 -22.64
C ARG A 52 21.59 -15.85 -22.05
N ILE A 53 22.53 -16.18 -21.16
CA ILE A 53 23.42 -15.21 -20.54
C ILE A 53 24.30 -14.55 -21.60
N ARG A 54 24.82 -15.31 -22.58
CA ARG A 54 25.57 -14.74 -23.71
C ARG A 54 24.73 -13.78 -24.55
N GLN A 55 23.56 -14.21 -25.01
CA GLN A 55 22.65 -13.37 -25.81
C GLN A 55 22.22 -12.11 -25.05
N MET A 56 21.99 -12.20 -23.73
CA MET A 56 21.67 -11.07 -22.89
C MET A 56 22.85 -10.11 -22.75
N ASN A 57 24.06 -10.62 -22.52
CA ASN A 57 25.28 -9.81 -22.44
C ASN A 57 25.62 -9.16 -23.80
N GLU A 58 25.41 -9.88 -24.90
CA GLU A 58 25.55 -9.35 -26.27
C GLU A 58 24.54 -8.23 -26.53
N PHE A 59 23.27 -8.42 -26.17
CA PHE A 59 22.25 -7.39 -26.27
C PHE A 59 22.56 -6.16 -25.39
N GLN A 60 22.97 -6.37 -24.14
CA GLN A 60 23.37 -5.28 -23.25
C GLN A 60 24.61 -4.54 -23.77
N THR A 61 25.57 -5.27 -24.34
CA THR A 61 26.76 -4.68 -24.94
C THR A 61 26.38 -3.86 -26.17
N MET A 62 25.54 -4.40 -27.07
CA MET A 62 24.98 -3.69 -28.22
C MET A 62 24.27 -2.40 -27.78
N MET A 63 23.37 -2.45 -26.80
CA MET A 63 22.66 -1.27 -26.28
C MET A 63 23.60 -0.23 -25.63
N LYS A 64 24.75 -0.65 -25.10
CA LYS A 64 25.76 0.24 -24.51
C LYS A 64 26.75 0.82 -25.53
N SER A 65 27.14 0.03 -26.54
CA SER A 65 28.13 0.40 -27.57
C SER A 65 27.52 1.11 -28.77
N GLU A 66 26.33 0.68 -29.18
CA GLU A 66 25.51 1.30 -30.21
C GLU A 66 24.35 1.98 -29.49
N ARG A 67 24.52 3.21 -28.99
CA ARG A 67 23.37 3.98 -28.51
C ARG A 67 22.41 4.11 -29.70
N PRO A 68 21.26 3.43 -29.72
CA PRO A 68 20.40 3.42 -30.88
C PRO A 68 19.48 4.64 -30.87
N THR A 69 19.98 5.76 -30.34
CA THR A 69 19.33 7.05 -30.46
C THR A 69 19.62 7.55 -31.88
N ASP A 70 18.85 7.06 -32.85
CA ASP A 70 18.72 7.78 -34.12
C ASP A 70 17.91 9.04 -33.79
N PRO A 71 18.53 10.24 -33.80
CA PRO A 71 17.85 11.47 -33.39
C PRO A 71 16.62 11.78 -34.27
N ARG A 72 16.51 11.14 -35.43
CA ARG A 72 15.38 11.25 -36.37
C ARG A 72 14.16 10.42 -35.96
N LEU A 73 14.34 9.40 -35.12
CA LEU A 73 13.25 8.58 -34.62
C LEU A 73 12.63 9.22 -33.38
N CYS A 74 11.30 9.20 -33.29
CA CYS A 74 10.62 9.57 -32.06
C CYS A 74 10.93 8.54 -30.95
N PRO A 75 10.75 8.88 -29.67
CA PRO A 75 10.94 7.94 -28.57
C PRO A 75 10.21 6.61 -28.82
N LYS A 76 8.94 6.63 -29.20
CA LYS A 76 8.17 5.42 -29.52
C LYS A 76 8.89 4.46 -30.48
N ASP A 77 9.44 4.95 -31.59
CA ASP A 77 10.14 4.12 -32.58
C ASP A 77 11.46 3.55 -32.04
N GLN A 78 12.12 4.26 -31.13
CA GLN A 78 13.30 3.77 -30.43
C GLN A 78 12.93 2.63 -29.45
N LEU A 79 11.82 2.75 -28.72
CA LEU A 79 11.31 1.68 -27.84
C LEU A 79 10.93 0.44 -28.65
N LEU A 80 10.22 0.65 -29.76
CA LEU A 80 9.86 -0.39 -30.74
C LEU A 80 11.10 -1.15 -31.20
N ARG A 81 12.15 -0.45 -31.62
CA ARG A 81 13.40 -1.06 -32.05
C ARG A 81 14.09 -1.82 -30.92
N ALA A 82 14.16 -1.26 -29.72
CA ALA A 82 14.80 -1.91 -28.58
C ALA A 82 14.07 -3.20 -28.18
N VAL A 83 12.74 -3.15 -28.06
CA VAL A 83 11.92 -4.31 -27.71
C VAL A 83 11.95 -5.37 -28.81
N PHE A 84 11.87 -4.96 -30.08
CA PHE A 84 12.01 -5.88 -31.20
C PHE A 84 13.39 -6.53 -31.23
N ALA A 85 14.46 -5.75 -31.15
CA ALA A 85 15.83 -6.26 -31.09
C ALA A 85 16.03 -7.24 -29.94
N PHE A 86 15.39 -7.01 -28.79
CA PHE A 86 15.39 -7.97 -27.70
C PHE A 86 14.70 -9.28 -28.10
N PHE A 87 13.44 -9.24 -28.56
CA PHE A 87 12.73 -10.46 -28.95
C PHE A 87 13.44 -11.23 -30.07
N THR A 88 14.04 -10.52 -31.03
CA THR A 88 14.84 -11.05 -32.13
C THR A 88 16.13 -11.72 -31.64
N ASN A 89 16.92 -11.04 -30.82
CA ASN A 89 18.15 -11.59 -30.25
C ASN A 89 17.88 -12.78 -29.33
N MET A 90 16.74 -12.74 -28.63
CA MET A 90 16.27 -13.85 -27.82
C MET A 90 15.62 -14.97 -28.65
N GLY A 91 15.44 -14.82 -29.97
CA GLY A 91 14.95 -15.88 -30.86
C GLY A 91 13.53 -16.37 -30.55
N PHE A 92 12.68 -15.52 -29.97
CA PHE A 92 11.28 -15.86 -29.65
C PHE A 92 10.45 -16.03 -30.93
N ARG A 93 9.62 -17.07 -30.97
CA ARG A 93 8.71 -17.37 -32.09
C ARG A 93 7.26 -17.26 -31.66
N ARG A 94 6.36 -16.96 -32.62
CA ARG A 94 4.92 -17.11 -32.38
C ARG A 94 4.60 -18.54 -31.97
N CYS A 95 3.76 -18.70 -30.96
CA CYS A 95 3.38 -19.99 -30.42
C CYS A 95 1.87 -20.19 -30.61
N HIS A 96 1.51 -21.32 -31.23
CA HIS A 96 0.13 -21.76 -31.42
C HIS A 96 -0.19 -23.05 -30.66
N ALA A 97 0.67 -23.45 -29.73
CA ALA A 97 0.41 -24.61 -28.89
C ALA A 97 -0.85 -24.35 -28.04
N LYS A 98 -1.84 -25.24 -28.13
CA LYS A 98 -3.17 -25.10 -27.51
C LYS A 98 -3.13 -24.62 -26.07
N TYR A 99 -2.30 -25.24 -25.22
CA TYR A 99 -2.17 -24.87 -23.81
C TYR A 99 -1.59 -23.46 -23.60
N CYS A 100 -0.62 -23.03 -24.42
CA CYS A 100 -0.07 -21.68 -24.35
C CYS A 100 -1.10 -20.65 -24.82
N GLU A 101 -1.93 -21.00 -25.82
CA GLU A 101 -3.00 -20.15 -26.32
C GLU A 101 -4.10 -19.95 -25.29
N GLU A 102 -4.60 -21.03 -24.67
CA GLU A 102 -5.60 -20.97 -23.60
C GLU A 102 -5.11 -20.13 -22.43
N PHE A 103 -3.85 -20.31 -22.02
CA PHE A 103 -3.27 -19.51 -20.94
C PHE A 103 -3.04 -18.05 -21.36
N ARG A 104 -2.60 -17.78 -22.59
CA ARG A 104 -2.48 -16.42 -23.16
C ARG A 104 -3.83 -15.71 -23.22
N GLN A 105 -4.91 -16.39 -23.60
CA GLN A 105 -6.26 -15.81 -23.60
C GLN A 105 -6.70 -15.43 -22.18
N ARG A 106 -6.40 -16.27 -21.18
CA ARG A 106 -6.64 -15.94 -19.78
C ARG A 106 -5.83 -14.73 -19.34
N LEU A 107 -4.53 -14.66 -19.67
CA LEU A 107 -3.69 -13.49 -19.38
C LEU A 107 -4.26 -12.23 -20.05
N ARG A 108 -4.65 -12.29 -21.33
CA ARG A 108 -5.23 -11.17 -22.08
C ARG A 108 -6.49 -10.61 -21.43
N SER A 109 -7.31 -11.46 -20.79
CA SER A 109 -8.52 -11.01 -20.09
C SER A 109 -8.25 -10.23 -18.80
N GLN A 110 -7.02 -10.27 -18.27
CA GLN A 110 -6.64 -9.67 -16.98
C GLN A 110 -5.53 -8.61 -17.10
N ALA A 111 -4.75 -8.65 -18.18
CA ALA A 111 -3.65 -7.74 -18.42
C ALA A 111 -4.14 -6.29 -18.59
N PRO A 112 -3.35 -5.28 -18.17
CA PRO A 112 -3.64 -3.88 -18.43
C PRO A 112 -3.82 -3.61 -19.92
N THR A 113 -4.77 -2.74 -20.26
CA THR A 113 -4.98 -2.32 -21.65
C THR A 113 -3.77 -1.55 -22.17
N CYS A 114 -3.43 -1.77 -23.42
CA CYS A 114 -2.39 -1.02 -24.11
C CYS A 114 -2.75 -0.84 -25.58
N GLN A 115 -2.68 0.40 -26.06
CA GLN A 115 -2.89 0.79 -27.44
C GLN A 115 -1.86 0.16 -28.37
N TRP A 116 -0.69 -0.19 -27.83
CA TRP A 116 0.31 -0.94 -28.57
C TRP A 116 0.04 -2.46 -28.51
N SER A 117 -0.95 -2.88 -29.28
CA SER A 117 -1.44 -4.27 -29.35
C SER A 117 -0.35 -5.31 -29.63
N HIS A 118 0.63 -4.99 -30.49
CA HIS A 118 1.72 -5.90 -30.83
C HIS A 118 2.68 -6.15 -29.67
N LEU A 119 3.05 -5.11 -28.91
CA LEU A 119 3.90 -5.27 -27.73
C LEU A 119 3.15 -6.07 -26.67
N HIS A 120 1.92 -5.67 -26.39
CA HIS A 120 1.04 -6.36 -25.45
C HIS A 120 0.94 -7.85 -25.82
N ASP A 121 0.65 -8.19 -27.06
CA ASP A 121 0.57 -9.57 -27.54
C ASP A 121 1.91 -10.31 -27.48
N SER A 122 3.03 -9.65 -27.75
CA SER A 122 4.36 -10.24 -27.67
C SER A 122 4.73 -10.58 -26.23
N ILE A 123 4.45 -9.66 -25.30
CA ILE A 123 4.63 -9.84 -23.85
C ILE A 123 3.74 -10.99 -23.35
N LEU A 124 2.45 -11.00 -23.70
CA LEU A 124 1.54 -12.07 -23.28
C LEU A 124 1.91 -13.41 -23.92
N THR A 125 2.47 -13.43 -25.12
CA THR A 125 2.98 -14.64 -25.75
C THR A 125 4.23 -15.16 -25.03
N LEU A 126 5.15 -14.28 -24.65
CA LEU A 126 6.33 -14.61 -23.85
C LEU A 126 5.91 -15.29 -22.53
N VAL A 127 5.05 -14.62 -21.77
CA VAL A 127 4.54 -15.08 -20.46
C VAL A 127 3.71 -16.34 -20.62
N GLY A 128 2.85 -16.36 -21.65
CA GLY A 128 1.96 -17.45 -22.00
C GLY A 128 2.69 -18.74 -22.38
N CYS A 129 3.85 -18.62 -23.04
CA CYS A 129 4.73 -19.76 -23.31
C CYS A 129 5.54 -20.18 -22.08
N TRP A 130 5.94 -19.21 -21.25
CA TRP A 130 6.84 -19.40 -20.12
C TRP A 130 6.23 -20.13 -18.93
N ALA A 131 5.11 -19.66 -18.41
CA ALA A 131 4.51 -20.26 -17.22
C ALA A 131 4.28 -21.78 -17.38
N PRO A 132 3.64 -22.28 -18.45
CA PRO A 132 3.43 -23.71 -18.67
C PRO A 132 4.65 -24.60 -18.53
N ALA A 133 5.77 -24.16 -19.08
CA ALA A 133 6.98 -24.95 -19.15
C ALA A 133 7.82 -24.80 -17.88
N PHE A 134 7.70 -23.67 -17.15
CA PHE A 134 8.19 -23.56 -15.78
C PHE A 134 7.47 -24.54 -14.83
N LYS A 135 6.12 -24.64 -14.90
CA LYS A 135 5.34 -25.62 -14.12
C LYS A 135 5.78 -27.07 -14.37
N ARG A 136 6.02 -27.43 -15.64
CA ARG A 136 6.54 -28.76 -16.00
C ARG A 136 7.93 -29.01 -15.44
N SER A 137 8.80 -28.00 -15.39
CA SER A 137 10.14 -28.11 -14.82
C SER A 137 10.12 -28.33 -13.31
N ILE A 138 9.28 -27.57 -12.57
CA ILE A 138 9.06 -27.78 -11.14
C ILE A 138 8.52 -29.19 -10.87
N LEU A 139 7.45 -29.59 -11.58
CA LEU A 139 6.87 -30.93 -11.43
C LEU A 139 7.91 -32.03 -11.73
N HIS A 140 8.72 -31.87 -12.77
CA HIS A 140 9.80 -32.80 -13.07
C HIS A 140 10.85 -32.84 -11.95
N GLN A 141 11.25 -31.70 -11.37
CA GLN A 141 12.20 -31.67 -10.24
C GLN A 141 11.64 -32.30 -8.96
N ILE A 142 10.34 -32.09 -8.68
CA ILE A 142 9.65 -32.73 -7.54
C ILE A 142 9.60 -34.25 -7.73
N VAL A 143 9.29 -34.72 -8.95
CA VAL A 143 9.18 -36.14 -9.27
C VAL A 143 10.55 -36.85 -9.34
N THR A 144 11.62 -36.13 -9.68
CA THR A 144 12.97 -36.72 -9.87
C THR A 144 13.92 -36.57 -8.67
N ARG A 145 13.52 -35.91 -7.58
CA ARG A 145 14.36 -35.80 -6.37
C ARG A 145 14.21 -37.00 -5.43
N ALA A 146 15.28 -37.80 -5.37
CA ALA A 146 15.65 -38.61 -4.21
C ALA A 146 16.11 -37.71 -3.04
N PRO A 147 16.06 -38.18 -1.77
CA PRO A 147 16.21 -37.35 -0.57
C PRO A 147 17.68 -37.00 -0.27
N ASN A 148 18.29 -36.14 -1.09
CA ASN A 148 19.59 -35.55 -0.77
C ASN A 148 19.50 -34.03 -0.71
N ASN A 149 20.08 -33.49 0.37
CA ASN A 149 20.02 -32.13 0.93
C ASN A 149 20.59 -31.00 0.06
N GLY A 150 20.32 -30.99 -1.24
CA GLY A 150 20.63 -29.86 -2.12
C GLY A 150 19.46 -28.88 -2.15
N ASN A 151 19.63 -27.66 -1.61
CA ASN A 151 18.71 -26.56 -1.85
C ASN A 151 18.38 -26.48 -3.36
N PRO A 152 17.11 -26.32 -3.75
CA PRO A 152 16.76 -26.13 -5.16
C PRO A 152 17.56 -24.95 -5.72
N ILE A 153 18.29 -25.20 -6.80
CA ILE A 153 18.94 -24.11 -7.56
C ILE A 153 17.79 -23.26 -8.10
N PRO A 154 17.67 -21.98 -7.72
CA PRO A 154 16.61 -21.14 -8.25
C PRO A 154 16.81 -21.04 -9.76
N LEU A 155 15.82 -21.52 -10.52
CA LEU A 155 15.76 -21.24 -11.95
C LEU A 155 15.63 -19.73 -12.08
N SER A 156 16.75 -19.06 -12.42
CA SER A 156 16.81 -17.62 -12.60
C SER A 156 15.71 -17.17 -13.57
N ASN A 157 14.82 -16.30 -13.10
CA ASN A 157 13.69 -15.77 -13.85
C ASN A 157 14.17 -15.14 -15.18
N PRO A 158 13.50 -15.39 -16.34
CA PRO A 158 13.82 -14.72 -17.61
C PRO A 158 13.88 -13.20 -17.53
N PHE A 159 13.11 -12.59 -16.62
CA PHE A 159 13.05 -11.14 -16.42
C PHE A 159 14.25 -10.57 -15.67
N MET A 160 15.09 -11.39 -15.00
CA MET A 160 16.32 -10.86 -14.35
C MET A 160 17.32 -10.26 -15.36
N GLY A 161 17.22 -10.59 -16.65
CA GLY A 161 18.02 -9.97 -17.71
C GLY A 161 17.34 -8.80 -18.43
N LEU A 162 16.00 -8.71 -18.37
CA LEU A 162 15.23 -7.57 -18.84
C LEU A 162 15.36 -6.45 -17.80
N GLU A 163 16.52 -5.82 -17.72
CA GLU A 163 16.59 -4.50 -17.09
C GLU A 163 15.77 -3.55 -17.98
N ILE A 164 14.47 -3.45 -17.69
CA ILE A 164 13.48 -2.60 -18.37
C ILE A 164 14.00 -1.16 -18.48
N GLY A 165 14.82 -0.73 -17.52
CA GLY A 165 15.55 0.53 -17.55
C GLY A 165 16.29 0.73 -18.88
N HIS A 166 16.92 -0.29 -19.46
CA HIS A 166 17.62 -0.15 -20.75
C HIS A 166 16.69 0.09 -21.95
N PHE A 167 15.43 -0.35 -21.89
CA PHE A 167 14.44 -0.10 -22.94
C PHE A 167 13.85 1.30 -22.84
N ILE A 168 13.64 1.75 -21.61
CA ILE A 168 12.94 3.00 -21.33
C ILE A 168 13.93 4.17 -21.29
N PHE A 169 15.15 3.99 -20.77
CA PHE A 169 16.17 5.03 -20.58
C PHE A 169 16.48 5.87 -21.85
N PRO A 170 16.62 5.29 -23.07
CA PRO A 170 16.81 6.08 -24.29
C PRO A 170 15.63 7.01 -24.61
N LEU A 171 14.41 6.61 -24.24
CA LEU A 171 13.19 7.41 -24.45
C LEU A 171 13.14 8.61 -23.54
N VAL A 172 13.72 8.46 -22.36
CA VAL A 172 13.52 9.38 -21.27
C VAL A 172 14.62 10.42 -21.22
N GLN A 173 15.81 10.12 -21.75
CA GLN A 173 16.90 11.11 -21.84
C GLN A 173 16.52 12.34 -22.68
N ASP A 174 15.76 12.16 -23.77
CA ASP A 174 15.38 13.27 -24.67
C ASP A 174 13.94 13.78 -24.43
N GLY A 175 13.16 13.06 -23.61
CA GLY A 175 11.75 13.35 -23.32
C GLY A 175 10.76 13.00 -24.45
N PRO A 176 9.46 12.86 -24.15
CA PRO A 176 8.40 12.63 -25.12
C PRO A 176 8.28 13.86 -26.01
N ARG A 177 8.14 13.63 -27.31
CA ARG A 177 7.98 14.72 -28.28
C ARG A 177 6.51 15.12 -28.40
N GLU A 178 5.59 14.18 -28.11
CA GLU A 178 4.14 14.39 -28.21
C GLU A 178 3.38 13.79 -27.01
N PRO A 179 2.16 14.26 -26.68
CA PRO A 179 1.33 13.70 -25.60
C PRO A 179 1.02 12.21 -25.74
N GLN A 180 0.93 11.71 -26.97
CA GLN A 180 0.69 10.28 -27.27
C GLN A 180 1.88 9.40 -26.86
N ASP A 181 3.10 9.94 -26.87
CA ASP A 181 4.29 9.23 -26.37
C ASP A 181 4.19 9.01 -24.84
N GLU A 182 3.73 10.02 -24.09
CA GLU A 182 3.51 9.89 -22.63
C GLU A 182 2.47 8.79 -22.32
N GLU A 183 1.43 8.69 -23.14
CA GLU A 183 0.34 7.72 -22.97
C GLU A 183 0.85 6.29 -23.17
N ILE A 184 1.53 6.03 -24.29
CA ILE A 184 2.07 4.70 -24.61
C ILE A 184 3.11 4.27 -23.57
N ILE A 185 4.05 5.16 -23.21
CA ILE A 185 5.12 4.83 -22.25
C ILE A 185 4.53 4.31 -20.94
N SER A 186 3.48 4.92 -20.43
CA SER A 186 2.87 4.47 -19.18
C SER A 186 1.98 3.25 -19.32
N GLU A 187 1.29 3.04 -20.44
CA GLU A 187 0.59 1.76 -20.66
C GLU A 187 1.57 0.58 -20.68
N VAL A 188 2.74 0.79 -21.30
CA VAL A 188 3.85 -0.18 -21.27
C VAL A 188 4.33 -0.40 -19.85
N ILE A 189 4.55 0.66 -19.09
CA ILE A 189 4.93 0.56 -17.67
C ILE A 189 3.89 -0.23 -16.86
N ASN A 190 2.59 0.02 -17.05
CA ASN A 190 1.52 -0.71 -16.34
C ASN A 190 1.53 -2.21 -16.64
N ILE A 191 1.75 -2.61 -17.90
CA ILE A 191 1.93 -4.02 -18.27
C ILE A 191 3.14 -4.61 -17.54
N LEU A 192 4.25 -3.87 -17.53
CA LEU A 192 5.49 -4.33 -16.91
C LEU A 192 5.39 -4.43 -15.38
N ASP A 193 4.69 -3.50 -14.73
CA ASP A 193 4.39 -3.58 -13.30
C ASP A 193 3.49 -4.77 -13.00
N TRP A 194 2.42 -4.95 -13.78
CA TRP A 194 1.55 -6.12 -13.64
C TRP A 194 2.33 -7.43 -13.78
N LEU A 195 3.25 -7.53 -14.75
CA LEU A 195 4.13 -8.68 -14.87
C LEU A 195 5.10 -8.80 -13.70
N ARG A 196 5.70 -7.71 -13.25
CA ARG A 196 6.59 -7.70 -12.10
C ARG A 196 5.87 -8.30 -10.90
N TYR A 197 4.68 -7.81 -10.59
CA TYR A 197 3.88 -8.30 -9.46
C TYR A 197 3.38 -9.73 -9.64
N LEU A 198 3.09 -10.15 -10.89
CA LEU A 198 2.65 -11.51 -11.18
C LEU A 198 3.76 -12.52 -10.84
N TRP A 199 5.02 -12.14 -11.00
CA TRP A 199 6.18 -13.04 -10.90
C TRP A 199 7.08 -12.81 -9.68
N PHE A 200 7.09 -11.60 -9.15
CA PHE A 200 7.82 -11.15 -7.96
C PHE A 200 6.84 -10.41 -7.06
N PRO A 201 5.95 -11.16 -6.40
CA PRO A 201 4.97 -10.55 -5.52
C PRO A 201 5.65 -10.03 -4.23
N ASP A 202 6.86 -10.51 -3.91
CA ASP A 202 7.71 -10.07 -2.79
C ASP A 202 8.67 -8.94 -3.22
N ASP A 203 8.57 -7.78 -2.57
CA ASP A 203 9.32 -6.56 -2.93
C ASP A 203 10.83 -6.68 -2.67
N SER A 204 11.23 -7.64 -1.82
CA SER A 204 12.60 -7.88 -1.39
C SER A 204 13.53 -8.35 -2.51
N ASP A 205 13.01 -9.13 -3.47
CA ASP A 205 13.66 -9.62 -4.69
C ASP A 205 13.54 -8.64 -5.88
N ALA A 206 12.68 -7.61 -5.77
CA ALA A 206 12.47 -6.62 -6.84
C ALA A 206 13.64 -5.63 -7.00
N ARG A 207 14.65 -5.68 -6.11
CA ARG A 207 15.84 -4.80 -6.14
C ARG A 207 16.60 -4.84 -7.47
N SER A 208 16.59 -5.97 -8.19
CA SER A 208 17.26 -6.10 -9.50
C SER A 208 16.48 -5.47 -10.68
N LEU A 209 15.22 -5.08 -10.47
CA LEU A 209 14.33 -4.52 -11.50
C LEU A 209 13.89 -3.08 -11.18
N GLN A 210 14.57 -2.38 -10.26
CA GLN A 210 14.27 -0.99 -9.90
C GLN A 210 14.62 -0.01 -11.03
N VAL A 211 13.82 -0.03 -12.10
CA VAL A 211 13.77 1.00 -13.16
C VAL A 211 13.58 2.39 -12.54
N GLU A 212 12.77 2.46 -11.49
CA GLU A 212 12.41 3.67 -10.75
C GLU A 212 13.61 4.31 -10.04
N SER A 213 14.51 3.51 -9.45
CA SER A 213 15.69 4.04 -8.74
C SER A 213 16.78 4.58 -9.69
N ARG A 214 16.79 4.11 -10.94
CA ARG A 214 17.87 4.38 -11.90
C ARG A 214 17.54 5.47 -12.93
N ALA A 215 16.31 5.96 -13.00
CA ALA A 215 15.90 6.98 -13.96
C ALA A 215 14.89 7.98 -13.35
N PRO A 216 15.38 9.08 -12.73
CA PRO A 216 14.54 10.14 -12.15
C PRO A 216 13.45 10.67 -13.10
N ILE A 217 13.74 10.61 -14.40
CA ILE A 217 12.86 11.11 -15.43
C ILE A 217 11.70 10.13 -15.77
N ILE A 218 11.84 8.83 -15.52
CA ILE A 218 10.72 7.85 -15.57
C ILE A 218 9.73 8.17 -14.45
N GLN A 219 10.24 8.44 -13.25
CA GLN A 219 9.40 8.86 -12.12
C GLN A 219 8.70 10.19 -12.40
N TYR A 220 9.35 11.12 -13.11
CA TYR A 220 8.71 12.37 -13.53
C TYR A 220 7.53 12.12 -14.48
N TYR A 221 7.68 11.32 -15.53
CA TYR A 221 6.58 11.03 -16.47
C TYR A 221 5.46 10.22 -15.82
N ARG A 222 5.79 9.21 -15.02
CA ARG A 222 4.80 8.44 -14.26
C ARG A 222 3.98 9.36 -13.37
N ARG A 223 4.62 10.22 -12.56
CA ARG A 223 3.91 11.22 -11.73
C ARG A 223 2.99 12.12 -12.54
N ARG A 224 3.48 12.65 -13.66
CA ARG A 224 2.71 13.57 -14.52
C ARG A 224 1.50 12.89 -15.14
N LYS A 225 1.63 11.66 -15.63
CA LYS A 225 0.51 10.93 -16.22
C LYS A 225 -0.43 10.36 -15.18
N ASP A 226 0.07 9.76 -14.10
CA ASP A 226 -0.79 9.27 -13.03
C ASP A 226 -1.66 10.39 -12.48
N ALA A 227 -1.10 11.60 -12.29
CA ALA A 227 -1.86 12.77 -11.91
C ALA A 227 -2.96 13.13 -12.93
N ARG A 228 -2.68 13.02 -14.24
CA ARG A 228 -3.70 13.22 -15.29
C ARG A 228 -4.76 12.12 -15.29
N GLN A 229 -4.37 10.85 -15.27
CA GLN A 229 -5.28 9.71 -15.28
C GLN A 229 -6.19 9.70 -14.06
N VAL A 230 -5.65 9.97 -12.87
CA VAL A 230 -6.48 10.11 -11.66
C VAL A 230 -7.42 11.29 -11.79
N ASN A 231 -6.95 12.45 -12.27
CA ASN A 231 -7.81 13.62 -12.49
C ASN A 231 -8.91 13.37 -13.54
N GLU A 232 -8.61 12.63 -14.61
CA GLU A 232 -9.56 12.23 -15.65
C GLU A 232 -10.57 11.23 -15.10
N ALA A 233 -10.12 10.21 -14.37
CA ALA A 233 -10.98 9.24 -13.70
C ALA A 233 -11.91 9.92 -12.68
N LEU A 234 -11.41 10.88 -11.89
CA LEU A 234 -12.25 11.67 -10.97
C LEU A 234 -13.26 12.59 -11.69
N LYS A 235 -13.02 12.93 -12.95
CA LYS A 235 -13.98 13.64 -13.81
C LYS A 235 -14.99 12.71 -14.45
N ASP A 236 -14.74 11.39 -14.47
CA ASP A 236 -15.64 10.40 -15.04
C ASP A 236 -16.98 10.43 -14.31
N PRO A 237 -18.10 10.72 -15.01
CA PRO A 237 -19.43 10.68 -14.42
C PRO A 237 -19.72 9.35 -13.74
N ARG A 238 -19.21 8.23 -14.28
CA ARG A 238 -19.43 6.89 -13.72
C ARG A 238 -18.83 6.72 -12.35
N ILE A 239 -17.72 7.41 -12.05
CA ILE A 239 -17.06 7.41 -10.73
C ILE A 239 -17.78 8.37 -9.77
N ARG A 240 -18.18 9.55 -10.27
CA ARG A 240 -18.99 10.50 -9.49
C ARG A 240 -20.32 9.89 -9.04
N ASP A 241 -20.96 9.11 -9.90
CA ASP A 241 -22.23 8.44 -9.64
C ASP A 241 -22.12 7.33 -8.58
N LEU A 242 -20.91 6.86 -8.26
CA LEU A 242 -20.70 5.83 -7.23
C LEU A 242 -20.84 6.37 -5.82
N ASN A 243 -20.83 7.70 -5.66
CA ASN A 243 -20.81 8.37 -4.36
C ASN A 243 -19.67 7.91 -3.42
N ILE A 244 -18.59 7.36 -3.99
CA ILE A 244 -17.37 7.01 -3.25
C ILE A 244 -16.75 8.29 -2.71
N CYS A 245 -16.29 8.25 -1.46
CA CYS A 245 -15.63 9.39 -0.84
C CYS A 245 -14.35 9.78 -1.60
N PRO A 246 -14.22 11.02 -2.12
CA PRO A 246 -13.00 11.47 -2.78
C PRO A 246 -11.77 11.34 -1.88
N HIS A 247 -11.92 11.63 -0.59
CA HIS A 247 -10.87 11.46 0.40
C HIS A 247 -10.32 10.02 0.45
N TRP A 248 -11.19 9.02 0.34
CA TRP A 248 -10.76 7.61 0.41
C TRP A 248 -9.97 7.19 -0.81
N ILE A 249 -10.37 7.67 -2.00
CA ILE A 249 -9.63 7.44 -3.25
C ILE A 249 -8.18 7.92 -3.08
N TRP A 250 -7.99 9.14 -2.56
CA TRP A 250 -6.65 9.68 -2.32
C TRP A 250 -5.90 8.99 -1.17
N ASN A 251 -6.61 8.46 -0.17
CA ASN A 251 -5.97 7.64 0.86
C ASN A 251 -5.35 6.36 0.29
N LEU A 252 -5.83 5.81 -0.83
CA LEU A 252 -5.18 4.67 -1.50
C LEU A 252 -3.83 5.06 -2.10
N ALA A 253 -3.71 6.27 -2.64
CA ALA A 253 -2.41 6.79 -3.10
C ALA A 253 -1.47 7.02 -1.91
N ILE A 254 -1.98 7.53 -0.78
CA ILE A 254 -1.20 7.70 0.45
C ILE A 254 -0.70 6.35 1.00
N ALA A 255 -1.52 5.29 0.96
CA ALA A 255 -1.14 3.92 1.35
C ALA A 255 0.10 3.39 0.57
N ARG A 256 0.31 3.94 -0.62
CA ARG A 256 1.41 3.62 -1.54
C ARG A 256 2.52 4.67 -1.49
N GLY A 257 2.56 5.48 -0.43
CA GLY A 257 3.50 6.57 -0.28
C GLY A 257 3.38 7.59 -1.41
N GLY A 258 2.17 8.05 -1.71
CA GLY A 258 1.92 9.09 -2.72
C GLY A 258 2.04 8.64 -4.17
N GLN A 259 2.20 7.34 -4.44
CA GLN A 259 2.16 6.79 -5.79
C GLN A 259 0.71 6.66 -6.27
N CYS A 260 0.43 7.16 -7.47
CA CYS A 260 -0.90 7.16 -8.08
C CYS A 260 -1.06 6.08 -9.17
N ASP A 261 0.02 5.38 -9.53
CA ASP A 261 0.06 4.33 -10.57
C ASP A 261 -0.99 3.23 -10.38
N SER A 262 -1.18 2.84 -9.13
CA SER A 262 -2.08 1.78 -8.71
C SER A 262 -3.52 2.27 -8.61
N LEU A 263 -3.71 3.58 -8.48
CA LEU A 263 -5.01 4.21 -8.29
C LEU A 263 -5.82 4.22 -9.59
N SER A 264 -5.18 4.53 -10.73
CA SER A 264 -5.87 4.50 -12.04
C SER A 264 -6.43 3.11 -12.34
N ALA A 265 -5.65 2.05 -12.10
CA ALA A 265 -6.10 0.68 -12.29
C ALA A 265 -7.32 0.31 -11.42
N ILE A 266 -7.33 0.75 -10.15
CA ILE A 266 -8.47 0.55 -9.24
C ILE A 266 -9.70 1.32 -9.74
N LEU A 267 -9.53 2.58 -10.12
CA LEU A 267 -10.62 3.43 -10.63
C LEU A 267 -11.20 2.88 -11.94
N ASP A 268 -10.37 2.36 -12.85
CA ASP A 268 -10.80 1.70 -14.08
C ASP A 268 -11.60 0.42 -13.80
N CYS A 269 -11.25 -0.32 -12.76
CA CYS A 269 -12.02 -1.50 -12.36
C CYS A 269 -13.41 -1.12 -11.83
N VAL A 270 -13.46 -0.04 -11.05
CA VAL A 270 -14.65 0.44 -10.35
C VAL A 270 -15.60 1.21 -11.27
N SER A 271 -15.09 1.85 -12.33
CA SER A 271 -15.88 2.58 -13.33
C SER A 271 -16.63 1.69 -14.33
N LYS A 272 -16.34 0.38 -14.36
CA LYS A 272 -16.99 -0.57 -15.28
C LYS A 272 -18.49 -0.68 -14.98
N PRO A 273 -19.37 -0.66 -16.01
CA PRO A 273 -20.82 -0.72 -15.81
C PRO A 273 -21.28 -1.90 -14.95
N ASP A 274 -20.65 -3.06 -15.14
CA ASP A 274 -21.00 -4.33 -14.50
C ASP A 274 -20.33 -4.53 -13.13
N SER A 275 -19.54 -3.57 -12.64
CA SER A 275 -18.85 -3.70 -11.35
C SER A 275 -19.86 -3.79 -10.21
N SER A 276 -19.71 -4.81 -9.36
CA SER A 276 -20.60 -4.99 -8.20
C SER A 276 -20.39 -3.89 -7.14
N ILE A 277 -19.21 -3.27 -7.15
CA ILE A 277 -18.78 -2.20 -6.23
C ILE A 277 -19.67 -0.96 -6.36
N ARG A 278 -20.33 -0.76 -7.51
CA ARG A 278 -21.29 0.34 -7.71
C ARG A 278 -22.53 0.26 -6.79
N ARG A 279 -22.72 -0.86 -6.10
CA ARG A 279 -23.83 -1.07 -5.15
C ARG A 279 -23.51 -0.62 -3.72
N LEU A 280 -22.28 -0.19 -3.43
CA LEU A 280 -21.92 0.41 -2.14
C LEU A 280 -22.72 1.72 -1.98
N ARG A 281 -23.45 1.91 -0.87
CA ARG A 281 -24.57 2.87 -0.80
C ARG A 281 -24.23 4.24 -0.20
N LYS A 282 -22.98 4.53 0.13
CA LYS A 282 -22.67 5.70 0.96
C LYS A 282 -22.80 7.02 0.21
N LYS A 283 -23.44 8.01 0.85
CA LYS A 283 -23.57 9.38 0.32
C LYS A 283 -22.39 10.24 0.82
N HIS A 284 -21.27 10.26 0.11
CA HIS A 284 -20.13 11.14 0.43
C HIS A 284 -20.10 12.44 -0.38
N THR A 285 -21.27 12.95 -0.79
CA THR A 285 -21.39 14.08 -1.71
C THR A 285 -20.79 15.39 -1.20
N ALA A 286 -20.67 15.57 0.11
CA ALA A 286 -20.05 16.75 0.73
C ALA A 286 -18.54 16.60 0.98
N CYS A 287 -17.96 15.42 0.80
CA CYS A 287 -16.54 15.15 1.06
C CYS A 287 -15.65 15.71 -0.06
N ASN A 288 -14.41 16.02 0.27
CA ASN A 288 -13.38 16.41 -0.70
C ASN A 288 -12.12 15.54 -0.52
N GLU A 289 -11.05 15.83 -1.26
CA GLU A 289 -9.80 15.06 -1.26
C GLU A 289 -9.10 15.08 0.11
N GLN A 290 -9.31 16.13 0.90
CA GLN A 290 -8.64 16.34 2.18
C GLN A 290 -9.47 15.83 3.37
N ILE A 291 -10.80 15.88 3.29
CA ILE A 291 -11.71 15.68 4.42
C ILE A 291 -12.89 14.80 4.00
N CYS A 292 -13.10 13.72 4.77
CA CYS A 292 -14.34 12.95 4.75
C CYS A 292 -15.27 13.45 5.87
N PHE A 293 -16.35 14.17 5.56
CA PHE A 293 -17.27 14.69 6.58
C PHE A 293 -18.07 13.60 7.30
N VAL A 294 -18.43 12.53 6.59
CA VAL A 294 -19.11 11.36 7.16
C VAL A 294 -18.23 10.65 8.21
N ALA A 295 -16.91 10.76 8.08
CA ALA A 295 -15.97 10.21 9.05
C ALA A 295 -16.03 10.89 10.43
N PHE A 296 -16.52 12.13 10.47
CA PHE A 296 -16.66 12.94 11.69
C PHE A 296 -18.09 12.94 12.26
N GLU A 297 -19.04 12.27 11.59
CA GLU A 297 -20.37 12.06 12.17
C GLU A 297 -20.24 11.15 13.39
N ASP A 298 -20.81 11.58 14.51
CA ASP A 298 -20.65 10.90 15.79
C ASP A 298 -21.33 9.52 15.76
N ALA A 299 -20.51 8.47 15.64
CA ALA A 299 -20.96 7.09 15.63
C ALA A 299 -21.70 6.69 16.93
N GLY A 300 -21.53 7.43 18.03
CA GLY A 300 -22.29 7.23 19.27
C GLY A 300 -23.77 7.55 19.13
N SER A 301 -24.15 8.36 18.13
CA SER A 301 -25.54 8.72 17.84
C SER A 301 -26.22 7.82 16.79
N ALA A 302 -25.50 6.81 16.28
CA ALA A 302 -26.03 5.92 15.25
C ALA A 302 -27.22 5.10 15.78
N VAL A 303 -28.26 4.98 14.95
CA VAL A 303 -29.42 4.12 15.23
C VAL A 303 -28.94 2.67 15.26
N SER A 304 -29.37 1.93 16.28
CA SER A 304 -29.06 0.49 16.45
C SER A 304 -29.40 -0.29 15.18
N LEU A 305 -28.49 -1.15 14.74
CA LEU A 305 -28.72 -2.01 13.58
C LEU A 305 -29.66 -3.16 13.95
N HIS A 306 -30.79 -3.24 13.26
CA HIS A 306 -31.70 -4.39 13.35
C HIS A 306 -31.48 -5.36 12.18
N LYS A 307 -31.43 -6.65 12.50
CA LYS A 307 -31.49 -7.74 11.51
C LYS A 307 -32.92 -8.31 11.37
N CYS A 308 -33.84 -7.92 12.26
CA CYS A 308 -35.26 -8.25 12.17
C CYS A 308 -36.01 -7.26 11.24
N HIS A 309 -37.10 -7.73 10.63
CA HIS A 309 -37.93 -6.92 9.74
C HIS A 309 -38.67 -5.79 10.47
N GLU A 310 -39.13 -6.05 11.70
CA GLU A 310 -39.97 -5.14 12.48
C GLU A 310 -39.19 -3.94 13.04
N GLN A 311 -37.85 -4.00 13.07
CA GLN A 311 -36.97 -3.00 13.70
C GLN A 311 -37.28 -2.69 15.18
N GLU A 312 -38.12 -3.50 15.82
CA GLU A 312 -38.58 -3.35 17.20
C GLU A 312 -38.50 -4.70 17.94
N CYS A 313 -37.30 -5.27 18.06
CA CYS A 313 -37.09 -6.49 18.85
C CYS A 313 -36.74 -6.18 20.31
N HIS A 314 -36.88 -7.17 21.20
CA HIS A 314 -36.44 -7.05 22.59
C HIS A 314 -34.92 -6.80 22.69
N SER A 315 -34.44 -6.40 23.87
CA SER A 315 -33.01 -6.24 24.14
C SER A 315 -32.53 -7.30 25.12
N TYR A 316 -31.34 -7.84 24.88
CA TYR A 316 -30.63 -8.64 25.87
C TYR A 316 -29.79 -7.74 26.77
N THR A 317 -29.61 -8.17 28.01
CA THR A 317 -28.82 -7.46 29.02
C THR A 317 -27.62 -8.30 29.39
N PHE A 318 -26.43 -7.70 29.28
CA PHE A 318 -25.15 -8.29 29.67
C PHE A 318 -24.66 -7.62 30.94
N ASP A 319 -24.21 -8.40 31.92
CA ASP A 319 -23.71 -7.86 33.18
C ASP A 319 -22.28 -7.30 33.02
N ILE A 320 -22.20 -6.03 32.61
CA ILE A 320 -20.92 -5.35 32.40
C ILE A 320 -20.19 -5.06 33.73
N SER A 321 -20.87 -5.17 34.88
CA SER A 321 -20.24 -4.97 36.18
C SER A 321 -19.20 -6.07 36.46
N LEU A 322 -19.47 -7.30 36.03
CA LEU A 322 -18.55 -8.44 36.07
C LEU A 322 -17.24 -8.14 35.31
N LEU A 323 -17.32 -7.42 34.20
CA LEU A 323 -16.13 -7.01 33.44
C LEU A 323 -15.31 -5.99 34.21
N SER A 324 -15.98 -5.03 34.85
CA SER A 324 -15.32 -3.97 35.63
C SER A 324 -14.56 -4.56 36.82
N GLU A 325 -15.12 -5.57 37.50
CA GLU A 325 -14.45 -6.29 38.58
C GLU A 325 -13.17 -7.00 38.13
N LYS A 326 -13.19 -7.65 36.96
CA LYS A 326 -12.02 -8.34 36.40
C LYS A 326 -10.82 -7.44 36.14
N PHE A 327 -11.03 -6.14 35.87
CA PHE A 327 -9.95 -5.19 35.57
C PHE A 327 -9.61 -4.25 36.75
N ARG A 328 -10.47 -4.16 37.76
CA ARG A 328 -10.35 -3.18 38.86
C ARG A 328 -8.99 -3.20 39.52
N ASP A 329 -8.54 -4.39 39.94
CA ASP A 329 -7.34 -4.57 40.77
C ASP A 329 -6.08 -4.92 39.95
N LEU A 330 -6.18 -4.94 38.62
CA LEU A 330 -5.03 -5.23 37.75
C LEU A 330 -4.02 -4.07 37.76
N VAL A 331 -2.74 -4.40 37.86
CA VAL A 331 -1.61 -3.45 37.79
C VAL A 331 -0.77 -3.72 36.54
N ARG A 332 -0.04 -2.69 36.06
CA ARG A 332 0.82 -2.84 34.87
C ARG A 332 2.00 -3.79 35.16
N PRO A 333 2.43 -4.63 34.20
CA PRO A 333 1.82 -4.86 32.89
C PRO A 333 0.46 -5.56 33.03
N ILE A 334 -0.55 -5.05 32.32
CA ILE A 334 -1.92 -5.57 32.44
C ILE A 334 -1.96 -6.97 31.82
N PRO A 335 -2.35 -8.03 32.58
CA PRO A 335 -2.51 -9.35 32.01
C PRO A 335 -3.75 -9.41 31.12
N TRP A 336 -3.73 -10.27 30.11
CA TRP A 336 -4.93 -10.57 29.34
C TRP A 336 -5.96 -11.29 30.20
N VAL A 337 -7.22 -10.84 30.08
CA VAL A 337 -8.38 -11.47 30.72
C VAL A 337 -9.41 -11.79 29.64
N GLN A 338 -9.94 -13.02 29.67
CA GLN A 338 -11.03 -13.43 28.80
C GLN A 338 -12.32 -12.69 29.18
N THR A 339 -12.93 -12.00 28.22
CA THR A 339 -14.20 -11.25 28.37
C THR A 339 -15.26 -11.59 27.34
N ALA A 340 -15.07 -12.65 26.56
CA ALA A 340 -16.09 -13.17 25.66
C ALA A 340 -17.23 -13.84 26.44
N TRP A 341 -18.46 -13.58 26.01
CA TRP A 341 -19.68 -14.15 26.59
C TRP A 341 -20.02 -15.49 25.96
N ASP A 342 -20.51 -16.46 26.76
CA ASP A 342 -21.08 -17.70 26.24
C ASP A 342 -22.44 -17.40 25.59
N VAL A 343 -22.49 -17.56 24.27
CA VAL A 343 -23.69 -17.34 23.46
C VAL A 343 -24.38 -18.64 23.06
N SER A 344 -23.90 -19.79 23.55
CA SER A 344 -24.54 -21.09 23.29
C SER A 344 -26.01 -21.20 23.75
N PRO A 345 -26.49 -20.47 24.78
CA PRO A 345 -27.91 -20.44 25.10
C PRO A 345 -28.80 -19.89 23.97
N PHE A 346 -28.26 -19.05 23.09
CA PHE A 346 -29.01 -18.46 21.96
C PHE A 346 -29.10 -19.40 20.74
N PHE A 347 -28.37 -20.52 20.76
CA PHE A 347 -28.36 -21.44 19.64
C PHE A 347 -29.75 -22.05 19.41
N HIS A 348 -30.12 -22.22 18.13
CA HIS A 348 -31.43 -22.74 17.73
C HIS A 348 -32.64 -21.92 18.23
N GLY A 349 -32.46 -20.64 18.55
CA GLY A 349 -33.56 -19.76 18.98
C GLY A 349 -34.12 -20.07 20.38
N GLN A 350 -33.38 -20.82 21.21
CA GLN A 350 -33.73 -20.99 22.62
C GLN A 350 -33.56 -19.65 23.34
N THR A 351 -34.66 -19.11 23.88
CA THR A 351 -34.74 -17.73 24.39
C THR A 351 -34.75 -17.62 25.92
N THR A 352 -34.74 -18.74 26.64
CA THR A 352 -34.82 -18.73 28.10
C THR A 352 -33.44 -18.83 28.73
N VAL A 353 -32.76 -17.68 28.83
CA VAL A 353 -31.61 -17.53 29.74
C VAL A 353 -32.15 -17.24 31.13
N SER A 354 -32.45 -18.28 31.91
CA SER A 354 -33.03 -18.14 33.26
C SER A 354 -32.02 -17.73 34.35
N ASN A 355 -30.71 -17.90 34.11
CA ASN A 355 -29.65 -17.71 35.11
C ASN A 355 -28.63 -16.60 34.79
N GLY A 356 -28.96 -15.67 33.87
CA GLY A 356 -27.98 -14.70 33.37
C GLY A 356 -26.95 -15.35 32.43
N LEU A 357 -26.25 -14.52 31.63
CA LEU A 357 -25.19 -14.99 30.76
C LEU A 357 -23.89 -15.11 31.54
N GLU A 358 -23.07 -16.10 31.19
CA GLU A 358 -21.75 -16.32 31.77
C GLU A 358 -20.66 -15.98 30.75
N LEU A 359 -19.47 -15.67 31.25
CA LEU A 359 -18.28 -15.57 30.42
C LEU A 359 -17.75 -16.97 30.12
N ILE A 360 -17.21 -17.18 28.93
CA ILE A 360 -16.54 -18.44 28.61
C ILE A 360 -15.29 -18.65 29.48
N ASP A 361 -14.84 -19.89 29.57
CA ASP A 361 -13.59 -20.25 30.20
C ASP A 361 -12.37 -19.65 29.48
N GLN A 362 -11.24 -19.58 30.17
CA GLN A 362 -10.01 -18.96 29.65
C GLN A 362 -9.50 -19.60 28.34
N HIS A 363 -9.87 -20.86 28.09
CA HIS A 363 -9.47 -21.63 26.92
C HIS A 363 -10.62 -21.85 25.91
N GLY A 364 -11.79 -21.25 26.15
CA GLY A 364 -12.96 -21.41 25.31
C GLY A 364 -12.76 -20.84 23.90
N SER A 365 -13.36 -21.49 22.91
CA SER A 365 -13.37 -20.99 21.53
C SER A 365 -14.42 -19.89 21.36
N TYR A 366 -13.99 -18.76 20.80
CA TYR A 366 -14.86 -17.62 20.51
C TYR A 366 -14.55 -16.97 19.17
N ILE A 367 -15.54 -16.28 18.64
CA ILE A 367 -15.37 -15.33 17.53
C ILE A 367 -15.18 -13.93 18.10
N ALA A 368 -14.33 -13.11 17.46
CA ALA A 368 -14.24 -11.68 17.74
C ALA A 368 -14.82 -10.89 16.57
N ILE A 369 -15.70 -9.93 16.87
CA ILE A 369 -16.34 -9.08 15.86
C ILE A 369 -15.49 -7.83 15.66
N SER A 370 -15.04 -7.63 14.42
CA SER A 370 -14.40 -6.40 13.95
C SER A 370 -15.42 -5.65 13.08
N HIS A 371 -16.05 -4.62 13.63
CA HIS A 371 -17.19 -3.93 13.00
C HIS A 371 -17.02 -2.41 12.88
N VAL A 372 -17.98 -1.77 12.21
CA VAL A 372 -18.11 -0.32 12.12
C VAL A 372 -19.24 0.18 13.01
N TRP A 373 -18.92 0.95 14.06
CA TRP A 373 -19.93 1.49 14.99
C TRP A 373 -21.01 2.34 14.31
N ALA A 374 -20.61 3.13 13.30
CA ALA A 374 -21.52 3.99 12.53
C ALA A 374 -22.58 3.19 11.74
N ASP A 375 -22.38 1.88 11.54
CA ASP A 375 -23.36 1.00 10.92
C ASP A 375 -24.48 0.58 11.91
N GLY A 376 -24.47 1.11 13.14
CA GLY A 376 -25.44 0.76 14.19
C GLY A 376 -25.07 -0.52 14.97
N THR A 377 -23.87 -1.05 14.79
CA THR A 377 -23.36 -2.24 15.50
C THR A 377 -22.70 -1.92 16.84
N GLY A 378 -22.67 -0.63 17.22
CA GLY A 378 -22.34 -0.20 18.58
C GLY A 378 -23.54 -0.30 19.54
N VAL A 379 -23.35 0.13 20.77
CA VAL A 379 -24.42 0.31 21.77
C VAL A 379 -25.34 1.51 21.47
N GLY A 380 -24.92 2.43 20.59
CA GLY A 380 -25.69 3.62 20.19
C GLY A 380 -26.08 4.48 21.40
N ALA A 381 -27.30 5.05 21.37
CA ALA A 381 -27.85 5.83 22.48
C ALA A 381 -28.37 4.98 23.67
N LYS A 382 -28.20 3.65 23.64
CA LYS A 382 -28.67 2.76 24.71
C LYS A 382 -27.64 2.68 25.84
N GLU A 383 -28.09 2.27 27.02
CA GLU A 383 -27.19 1.95 28.13
C GLU A 383 -26.26 0.79 27.74
N GLN A 384 -24.97 0.96 28.02
CA GLN A 384 -23.96 -0.04 27.68
C GLN A 384 -24.27 -1.39 28.35
N GLY A 385 -24.16 -2.48 27.59
CA GLY A 385 -24.64 -3.81 28.01
C GLY A 385 -26.06 -4.16 27.58
N HIS A 386 -26.84 -3.20 27.06
CA HIS A 386 -28.15 -3.45 26.47
C HIS A 386 -28.08 -3.38 24.96
N VAL A 387 -28.32 -4.50 24.30
CA VAL A 387 -28.20 -4.65 22.85
C VAL A 387 -29.40 -5.38 22.28
N ASN A 388 -29.81 -5.03 21.06
CA ASN A 388 -31.00 -5.61 20.43
C ASN A 388 -30.80 -7.12 20.15
N SER A 389 -31.82 -7.91 20.48
CA SER A 389 -31.76 -9.37 20.43
C SER A 389 -31.45 -9.90 19.05
N CYS A 390 -32.07 -9.37 18.01
CA CYS A 390 -31.84 -9.84 16.64
C CYS A 390 -30.38 -9.68 16.16
N LEU A 391 -29.60 -8.76 16.72
CA LEU A 391 -28.19 -8.62 16.40
C LEU A 391 -27.33 -9.61 17.19
N VAL A 392 -27.67 -9.88 18.45
CA VAL A 392 -27.03 -10.93 19.25
C VAL A 392 -27.29 -12.30 18.62
N ASP A 393 -28.54 -12.59 18.25
CA ASP A 393 -28.93 -13.84 17.59
C ASP A 393 -28.15 -14.00 16.28
N TYR A 394 -28.01 -12.93 15.49
CA TYR A 394 -27.20 -12.93 14.27
C TYR A 394 -25.72 -13.29 14.52
N TRP A 395 -25.10 -12.75 15.58
CA TRP A 395 -23.73 -13.11 15.95
C TRP A 395 -23.62 -14.53 16.51
N ALA A 396 -24.61 -14.97 17.29
CA ALA A 396 -24.68 -16.31 17.85
C ALA A 396 -24.80 -17.37 16.75
N ASP A 397 -25.61 -17.13 15.72
CA ASP A 397 -25.75 -18.02 14.56
C ASP A 397 -24.42 -18.16 13.80
N ILE A 398 -23.67 -17.06 13.63
CA ILE A 398 -22.33 -17.11 13.04
C ILE A 398 -21.37 -17.90 13.93
N ALA A 399 -21.37 -17.66 15.25
CA ALA A 399 -20.54 -18.39 16.20
C ALA A 399 -20.84 -19.90 16.15
N GLN A 400 -22.13 -20.26 16.13
CA GLN A 400 -22.60 -21.64 16.00
C GLN A 400 -22.09 -22.28 14.70
N SER A 401 -22.22 -21.59 13.56
CA SER A 401 -21.77 -22.08 12.25
C SER A 401 -20.25 -22.33 12.18
N LEU A 402 -19.49 -21.69 13.06
CA LEU A 402 -18.03 -21.81 13.16
C LEU A 402 -17.57 -22.63 14.38
N GLU A 403 -18.50 -23.32 15.03
CA GLU A 403 -18.26 -24.16 16.21
C GLU A 403 -17.55 -23.38 17.34
N CYS A 404 -18.00 -22.15 17.57
CA CYS A 404 -17.59 -21.30 18.67
C CYS A 404 -18.75 -21.13 19.63
N LYS A 405 -18.49 -21.21 20.94
CA LYS A 405 -19.50 -20.92 21.97
C LYS A 405 -19.42 -19.49 22.46
N GLY A 406 -18.25 -18.85 22.35
CA GLY A 406 -18.04 -17.49 22.80
C GLY A 406 -18.23 -16.44 21.72
N LEU A 407 -18.66 -15.26 22.16
CA LEU A 407 -18.71 -14.03 21.37
C LEU A 407 -17.92 -12.93 22.08
N TRP A 408 -16.94 -12.36 21.37
CA TRP A 408 -16.28 -11.13 21.75
C TRP A 408 -16.74 -9.99 20.84
N TRP A 409 -17.46 -9.03 21.42
CA TRP A 409 -18.02 -7.86 20.74
C TRP A 409 -17.84 -6.66 21.65
N ASP A 410 -17.06 -5.66 21.21
CA ASP A 410 -16.61 -4.54 22.06
C ASP A 410 -17.75 -3.77 22.77
N SER A 411 -18.95 -3.73 22.17
CA SER A 411 -20.19 -3.20 22.75
C SER A 411 -20.60 -3.86 24.08
N ILE A 412 -20.29 -5.15 24.26
CA ILE A 412 -20.69 -5.95 25.43
C ILE A 412 -19.50 -6.56 26.18
N CYS A 413 -18.29 -6.53 25.62
CA CYS A 413 -17.09 -7.18 26.17
C CYS A 413 -16.06 -6.21 26.77
N LEU A 414 -16.38 -4.91 26.84
CA LEU A 414 -15.56 -3.88 27.47
C LEU A 414 -16.24 -3.29 28.71
N PRO A 415 -15.49 -2.99 29.79
CA PRO A 415 -16.01 -2.28 30.95
C PRO A 415 -16.58 -0.89 30.61
N ILE A 416 -17.46 -0.39 31.50
CA ILE A 416 -18.05 0.95 31.44
C ILE A 416 -17.15 1.96 32.17
N ASP A 417 -16.63 1.60 33.34
CA ASP A 417 -15.85 2.54 34.14
C ASP A 417 -14.53 2.90 33.43
N LYS A 418 -14.18 4.18 33.49
CA LYS A 418 -13.09 4.75 32.69
C LYS A 418 -11.73 4.09 32.97
N ALA A 419 -11.48 3.66 34.21
CA ALA A 419 -10.20 3.09 34.61
C ALA A 419 -10.05 1.65 34.11
N SER A 420 -11.06 0.81 34.36
CA SER A 420 -11.09 -0.57 33.88
C SER A 420 -11.16 -0.64 32.37
N ARG A 421 -11.97 0.21 31.73
CA ARG A 421 -12.06 0.30 30.26
C ARG A 421 -10.70 0.61 29.66
N ARG A 422 -9.94 1.52 30.28
CA ARG A 422 -8.59 1.85 29.82
C ARG A 422 -7.65 0.65 29.90
N LYS A 423 -7.64 -0.07 31.02
CA LYS A 423 -6.86 -1.31 31.18
C LYS A 423 -7.26 -2.36 30.14
N ALA A 424 -8.55 -2.50 29.87
CA ALA A 424 -9.07 -3.41 28.84
C ALA A 424 -8.61 -3.01 27.43
N LEU A 425 -8.57 -1.70 27.12
CA LEU A 425 -8.05 -1.19 25.84
C LEU A 425 -6.57 -1.48 25.65
N ASP A 426 -5.76 -1.36 26.70
CA ASP A 426 -4.31 -1.63 26.65
C ASP A 426 -3.99 -3.09 26.24
N VAL A 427 -4.91 -4.02 26.49
CA VAL A 427 -4.78 -5.45 26.13
C VAL A 427 -5.78 -5.90 25.06
N MET A 428 -6.52 -4.98 24.44
CA MET A 428 -7.68 -5.31 23.59
C MET A 428 -7.32 -6.19 22.40
N LEU A 429 -6.18 -5.93 21.76
CA LEU A 429 -5.73 -6.69 20.60
C LEU A 429 -5.55 -8.19 20.90
N LEU A 430 -5.26 -8.55 22.15
CA LEU A 430 -5.15 -9.95 22.56
C LEU A 430 -6.46 -10.72 22.39
N ASN A 431 -7.61 -10.05 22.44
CA ASN A 431 -8.89 -10.68 22.16
C ASN A 431 -8.99 -11.11 20.68
N PHE A 432 -8.45 -10.31 19.76
CA PHE A 432 -8.39 -10.65 18.34
C PHE A 432 -7.30 -11.68 18.06
N GLU A 433 -6.13 -11.57 18.70
CA GLU A 433 -5.05 -12.56 18.57
C GLU A 433 -5.46 -13.95 19.08
N LYS A 434 -6.24 -14.04 20.16
CA LYS A 434 -6.65 -15.31 20.78
C LYS A 434 -7.97 -15.87 20.27
N ALA A 435 -8.79 -15.09 19.57
CA ALA A 435 -10.03 -15.58 18.97
C ALA A 435 -9.78 -16.75 18.01
N LYS A 436 -10.73 -17.69 17.89
CA LYS A 436 -10.67 -18.74 16.86
C LYS A 436 -10.85 -18.13 15.47
N TYR A 437 -11.78 -17.19 15.34
CA TYR A 437 -12.03 -16.43 14.11
C TYR A 437 -12.26 -14.95 14.42
N VAL A 438 -11.90 -14.10 13.47
CA VAL A 438 -12.23 -12.67 13.48
C VAL A 438 -13.19 -12.39 12.34
N ILE A 439 -14.35 -11.83 12.67
CA ILE A 439 -15.44 -11.59 11.73
C ILE A 439 -15.46 -10.11 11.37
N VAL A 440 -15.17 -9.81 10.10
CA VAL A 440 -15.22 -8.45 9.55
C VAL A 440 -16.64 -8.16 9.11
N HIS A 441 -17.27 -7.18 9.76
CA HIS A 441 -18.58 -6.68 9.40
C HIS A 441 -18.52 -5.21 9.00
N ASP A 442 -18.84 -4.97 7.73
CA ASP A 442 -19.17 -3.67 7.16
C ASP A 442 -20.54 -3.79 6.52
N GLN A 443 -21.45 -2.85 6.78
CA GLN A 443 -22.82 -2.94 6.32
C GLN A 443 -22.93 -2.93 4.79
N ASP A 444 -22.06 -2.20 4.08
CA ASP A 444 -22.11 -2.20 2.62
C ASP A 444 -21.61 -3.53 2.06
N LEU A 445 -20.55 -4.11 2.64
CA LEU A 445 -20.08 -5.45 2.26
C LEU A 445 -21.13 -6.52 2.56
N ALA A 446 -21.78 -6.45 3.72
CA ALA A 446 -22.82 -7.40 4.13
C ALA A 446 -24.06 -7.37 3.21
N HIS A 447 -24.31 -6.25 2.52
CA HIS A 447 -25.37 -6.14 1.51
C HIS A 447 -24.90 -6.45 0.09
N LEU A 448 -23.60 -6.46 -0.16
CA LEU A 448 -23.01 -6.74 -1.46
C LEU A 448 -23.03 -8.25 -1.73
N PRO A 449 -23.74 -8.74 -2.76
CA PRO A 449 -23.62 -10.13 -3.18
C PRO A 449 -22.17 -10.42 -3.51
N TYR A 450 -21.62 -11.53 -3.00
CA TYR A 450 -20.21 -11.84 -3.15
C TYR A 450 -19.77 -11.76 -4.63
N PRO A 451 -18.89 -10.80 -4.99
CA PRO A 451 -18.57 -10.51 -6.39
C PRO A 451 -17.42 -11.37 -6.94
N GLY A 452 -16.93 -12.33 -6.15
CA GLY A 452 -15.70 -13.07 -6.41
C GLY A 452 -14.46 -12.39 -5.81
N SER A 453 -13.37 -13.15 -5.64
CA SER A 453 -12.19 -12.74 -4.85
C SER A 453 -11.58 -11.41 -5.28
N LYS A 454 -11.48 -11.15 -6.59
CA LYS A 454 -10.83 -9.95 -7.15
C LYS A 454 -11.57 -8.66 -6.76
N GLU A 455 -12.87 -8.63 -7.04
CA GLU A 455 -13.71 -7.48 -6.71
C GLU A 455 -13.95 -7.38 -5.21
N ALA A 456 -13.99 -8.50 -4.48
CA ALA A 456 -14.17 -8.51 -3.03
C ALA A 456 -13.01 -7.81 -2.30
N ALA A 457 -11.76 -8.04 -2.72
CA ALA A 457 -10.60 -7.34 -2.15
C ALA A 457 -10.64 -5.83 -2.43
N ILE A 458 -11.06 -5.43 -3.63
CA ILE A 458 -11.22 -4.02 -3.98
C ILE A 458 -12.37 -3.40 -3.17
N ALA A 459 -13.51 -4.09 -3.06
CA ALA A 459 -14.64 -3.65 -2.25
C ALA A 459 -14.27 -3.46 -0.77
N LEU A 460 -13.46 -4.38 -0.21
CA LEU A 460 -12.96 -4.26 1.16
C LEU A 460 -12.13 -2.98 1.33
N VAL A 461 -11.23 -2.66 0.41
CA VAL A 461 -10.42 -1.44 0.46
C VAL A 461 -11.27 -0.15 0.40
N PHE A 462 -12.43 -0.18 -0.24
CA PHE A 462 -13.40 0.93 -0.27
C PHE A 462 -14.43 0.92 0.87
N SER A 463 -14.42 -0.11 1.72
CA SER A 463 -15.36 -0.21 2.84
C SER A 463 -15.02 0.79 3.95
N THR A 464 -16.03 1.22 4.71
CA THR A 464 -15.80 2.03 5.93
C THR A 464 -14.91 1.30 6.91
N TRP A 465 -15.07 -0.02 7.02
CA TRP A 465 -14.28 -0.86 7.90
C TRP A 465 -12.79 -0.68 7.64
N PHE A 466 -12.35 -0.64 6.39
CA PHE A 466 -10.94 -0.48 6.06
C PHE A 466 -10.38 0.92 6.39
N THR A 467 -11.24 1.92 6.57
CA THR A 467 -10.81 3.32 6.83
C THR A 467 -10.69 3.67 8.31
N ARG A 468 -10.95 2.72 9.22
CA ARG A 468 -10.88 2.92 10.68
C ARG A 468 -9.54 2.44 11.25
N GLY A 469 -9.01 3.18 12.22
CA GLY A 469 -7.76 2.85 12.87
C GLY A 469 -7.86 1.58 13.70
N TRP A 470 -8.92 1.45 14.51
CA TRP A 470 -9.12 0.29 15.37
C TRP A 470 -9.23 -1.03 14.59
N THR A 471 -10.05 -1.07 13.54
CA THR A 471 -10.20 -2.24 12.66
C THR A 471 -8.88 -2.67 12.00
N SER A 472 -8.00 -1.70 11.68
CA SER A 472 -6.66 -2.00 11.17
C SER A 472 -5.77 -2.69 12.21
N ALA A 473 -5.87 -2.29 13.48
CA ALA A 473 -5.15 -2.93 14.59
C ALA A 473 -5.69 -4.32 14.90
N GLU A 474 -7.00 -4.51 14.80
CA GLU A 474 -7.70 -5.78 14.96
C GLU A 474 -7.28 -6.79 13.89
N LEU A 475 -7.19 -6.34 12.62
CA LEU A 475 -6.67 -7.13 11.52
C LEU A 475 -5.19 -7.50 11.73
N TYR A 476 -4.36 -6.52 12.08
CA TYR A 476 -2.94 -6.75 12.36
C TYR A 476 -2.72 -7.76 13.50
N SER A 477 -3.55 -7.71 14.52
CA SER A 477 -3.50 -8.66 15.63
C SER A 477 -3.86 -10.10 15.22
N SER A 478 -4.52 -10.27 14.07
CA SER A 478 -4.96 -11.56 13.55
C SER A 478 -3.94 -12.21 12.59
N ARG A 479 -2.87 -11.50 12.20
CA ARG A 479 -1.93 -11.89 11.14
C ARG A 479 -1.24 -13.25 11.33
N LYS A 480 -1.05 -13.68 12.57
CA LYS A 480 -0.40 -14.97 12.89
C LYS A 480 -1.32 -16.18 12.70
N GLY A 481 -2.63 -15.96 12.59
CA GLY A 481 -3.62 -17.02 12.43
C GLY A 481 -3.96 -17.26 10.96
N ARG A 482 -3.69 -18.47 10.47
CA ARG A 482 -4.07 -18.88 9.10
C ARG A 482 -5.59 -19.05 8.98
N ARG A 483 -6.17 -18.52 7.89
CA ARG A 483 -7.62 -18.54 7.58
C ARG A 483 -8.52 -18.11 8.75
N LYS A 484 -8.00 -17.18 9.56
CA LYS A 484 -8.64 -16.73 10.80
C LYS A 484 -9.66 -15.62 10.55
N VAL A 485 -9.40 -14.76 9.57
CA VAL A 485 -10.23 -13.59 9.29
C VAL A 485 -11.28 -13.92 8.23
N LYS A 486 -12.55 -13.69 8.55
CA LYS A 486 -13.70 -13.94 7.68
C LYS A 486 -14.46 -12.65 7.42
N VAL A 487 -14.69 -12.33 6.15
CA VAL A 487 -15.42 -11.13 5.72
C VAL A 487 -16.85 -11.51 5.37
N ILE A 488 -17.81 -10.76 5.89
CA ILE A 488 -19.23 -10.96 5.62
C ILE A 488 -19.61 -10.31 4.28
N PHE A 489 -20.22 -11.11 3.41
CA PHE A 489 -20.91 -10.68 2.20
C PHE A 489 -22.36 -11.17 2.20
N LYS A 490 -23.16 -10.64 1.28
CA LYS A 490 -24.45 -11.25 0.92
C LYS A 490 -24.20 -12.48 0.03
N HIS A 491 -25.04 -13.49 0.16
CA HIS A 491 -24.95 -14.68 -0.68
C HIS A 491 -25.04 -14.32 -2.18
N PRO A 492 -24.18 -14.88 -3.06
CA PRO A 492 -24.09 -14.46 -4.46
C PRO A 492 -25.33 -14.81 -5.30
N THR A 493 -25.95 -15.97 -5.04
CA THR A 493 -27.10 -16.47 -5.81
C THR A 493 -28.43 -16.34 -5.07
N ASP A 494 -28.47 -16.74 -3.80
CA ASP A 494 -29.65 -16.58 -2.94
C ASP A 494 -29.76 -15.16 -2.35
N THR A 495 -30.44 -14.28 -3.09
CA THR A 495 -30.66 -12.91 -2.64
C THR A 495 -31.76 -12.76 -1.58
N ALA A 496 -32.53 -13.83 -1.31
CA ALA A 496 -33.57 -13.87 -0.30
C ALA A 496 -33.06 -14.38 1.06
N SER A 497 -31.94 -15.12 1.06
CA SER A 497 -31.27 -15.54 2.29
C SER A 497 -30.86 -14.35 3.15
N THR A 498 -31.20 -14.45 4.43
CA THR A 498 -30.73 -13.56 5.50
C THR A 498 -29.43 -14.05 6.14
N ALA A 499 -28.99 -15.27 5.80
CA ALA A 499 -27.75 -15.84 6.33
C ALA A 499 -26.52 -15.17 5.69
N PRO A 500 -25.50 -14.83 6.49
CA PRO A 500 -24.28 -14.21 5.98
C PRO A 500 -23.45 -15.20 5.15
N TYR A 501 -22.85 -14.71 4.07
CA TYR A 501 -21.86 -15.45 3.30
C TYR A 501 -20.45 -15.09 3.80
N LEU A 502 -19.79 -16.04 4.47
CA LEU A 502 -18.47 -15.83 5.07
C LEU A 502 -17.36 -16.21 4.09
N VAL A 503 -16.48 -15.25 3.79
CA VAL A 503 -15.34 -15.45 2.89
C VAL A 503 -14.05 -15.31 3.68
N ASP A 504 -13.14 -16.28 3.56
CA ASP A 504 -11.82 -16.18 4.17
C ASP A 504 -11.02 -15.06 3.49
N LEU A 505 -10.46 -14.13 4.29
CA LEU A 505 -9.72 -12.98 3.75
C LEU A 505 -8.57 -13.44 2.85
N GLU A 506 -7.85 -14.49 3.23
CA GLU A 506 -6.75 -15.06 2.43
C GLU A 506 -7.19 -15.48 1.02
N ASP A 507 -8.44 -15.94 0.84
CA ASP A 507 -8.97 -16.35 -0.47
C ASP A 507 -9.35 -15.14 -1.35
N MET A 508 -9.48 -13.96 -0.75
CA MET A 508 -9.69 -12.70 -1.46
C MET A 508 -8.37 -12.10 -1.94
N LEU A 509 -7.25 -12.43 -1.29
CA LEU A 509 -5.96 -11.80 -1.58
C LEU A 509 -5.17 -12.60 -2.62
N TRP A 510 -4.43 -11.88 -3.47
CA TRP A 510 -3.39 -12.50 -4.28
C TRP A 510 -2.25 -12.98 -3.38
N ASP A 511 -1.79 -14.22 -3.54
CA ASP A 511 -0.75 -14.81 -2.70
C ASP A 511 0.66 -14.78 -3.28
N GLU A 512 1.60 -14.34 -2.44
CA GLU A 512 3.01 -14.15 -2.76
C GLU A 512 3.78 -15.48 -2.92
N ASN A 513 3.25 -16.58 -2.37
CA ASN A 513 3.98 -17.84 -2.25
C ASN A 513 3.72 -18.89 -3.35
N GLY A 514 3.13 -18.53 -4.50
CA GLY A 514 2.81 -19.55 -5.49
C GLY A 514 2.79 -19.09 -6.92
N ILE A 515 3.91 -19.25 -7.64
CA ILE A 515 3.89 -19.36 -9.11
C ILE A 515 2.89 -20.46 -9.56
N GLU A 516 2.62 -21.45 -8.71
CA GLU A 516 1.57 -22.46 -8.92
C GLU A 516 0.15 -21.89 -8.99
N GLN A 517 -0.14 -20.78 -8.29
CA GLN A 517 -1.46 -20.16 -8.26
C GLN A 517 -1.78 -19.41 -9.56
N ILE A 518 -0.78 -18.90 -10.28
CA ILE A 518 -0.95 -18.19 -11.57
C ILE A 518 -1.73 -19.06 -12.58
N PHE A 519 -1.57 -20.39 -12.51
CA PHE A 519 -2.29 -21.32 -13.40
C PHE A 519 -3.77 -21.44 -13.07
N ASN A 520 -4.19 -21.16 -11.84
CA ASN A 520 -5.58 -21.29 -11.41
C ASN A 520 -6.26 -19.92 -11.34
N PHE A 521 -5.50 -18.87 -11.03
CA PHE A 521 -6.00 -17.53 -10.81
C PHE A 521 -4.98 -16.50 -11.31
N ILE A 522 -5.42 -15.62 -12.22
CA ILE A 522 -4.59 -14.51 -12.73
C ILE A 522 -5.22 -13.22 -12.19
N PRO A 523 -4.55 -12.47 -11.30
CA PRO A 523 -5.08 -11.24 -10.75
C PRO A 523 -5.00 -10.11 -11.78
N THR A 524 -5.90 -9.12 -11.65
CA THR A 524 -5.77 -7.84 -12.35
C THR A 524 -4.80 -6.93 -11.60
N LEU A 525 -4.30 -5.88 -12.25
CA LEU A 525 -3.48 -4.87 -11.57
C LEU A 525 -4.22 -4.23 -10.38
N ALA A 526 -5.52 -3.93 -10.53
CA ALA A 526 -6.35 -3.43 -9.44
C ALA A 526 -6.44 -4.39 -8.24
N HIS A 527 -6.60 -5.69 -8.52
CA HIS A 527 -6.66 -6.72 -7.48
C HIS A 527 -5.33 -6.88 -6.75
N MET A 528 -4.21 -6.85 -7.48
CA MET A 528 -2.87 -6.88 -6.88
C MET A 528 -2.65 -5.67 -5.97
N SER A 529 -3.01 -4.46 -6.44
CA SER A 529 -2.91 -3.23 -5.68
C SER A 529 -3.73 -3.27 -4.39
N ALA A 530 -5.01 -3.68 -4.48
CA ALA A 530 -5.87 -3.86 -3.31
C ALA A 530 -5.31 -4.91 -2.35
N SER A 531 -4.86 -6.06 -2.87
CA SER A 531 -4.27 -7.14 -2.06
C SER A 531 -3.06 -6.65 -1.28
N ARG A 532 -2.19 -5.86 -1.92
CA ARG A 532 -0.98 -5.30 -1.29
C ARG A 532 -1.30 -4.29 -0.20
N ILE A 533 -2.27 -3.41 -0.43
CA ILE A 533 -2.74 -2.45 0.58
C ILE A 533 -3.30 -3.18 1.82
N ILE A 534 -4.03 -4.28 1.62
CA ILE A 534 -4.53 -5.10 2.73
C ILE A 534 -3.38 -5.85 3.42
N ARG A 535 -2.44 -6.43 2.66
CA ARG A 535 -1.30 -7.19 3.18
C ARG A 535 -0.35 -6.36 4.02
N GLN A 536 -0.22 -5.06 3.77
CA GLN A 536 0.52 -4.14 4.66
C GLN A 536 0.04 -4.19 6.12
N LEU A 537 -1.22 -4.55 6.36
CA LEU A 537 -1.76 -4.75 7.72
C LEU A 537 -1.47 -6.14 8.29
N LEU A 538 -1.05 -7.09 7.46
CA LEU A 538 -0.74 -8.46 7.84
C LEU A 538 0.76 -8.72 7.99
N THR A 539 1.60 -7.75 7.61
CA THR A 539 3.04 -7.76 7.80
C THR A 539 3.43 -7.08 9.12
N ASP A 540 4.57 -7.45 9.70
CA ASP A 540 5.12 -6.73 10.84
C ASP A 540 5.51 -5.29 10.43
N ILE A 541 5.33 -4.35 11.35
CA ILE A 541 5.61 -2.93 11.15
C ILE A 541 6.86 -2.61 11.94
N ASP A 542 7.98 -2.43 11.23
CA ASP A 542 9.32 -2.27 11.80
C ASP A 542 9.94 -0.89 11.54
N ASP A 543 9.25 -0.02 10.80
CA ASP A 543 9.69 1.34 10.52
C ASP A 543 8.56 2.39 10.56
N LEU A 544 8.98 3.66 10.67
CA LEU A 544 8.07 4.80 10.74
C LEU A 544 7.26 5.00 9.44
N PRO A 545 7.86 4.92 8.23
CA PRO A 545 7.09 5.01 6.99
C PRO A 545 6.00 3.95 6.84
N GLY A 546 6.26 2.70 7.22
CA GLY A 546 5.30 1.61 7.22
C GLY A 546 4.15 1.88 8.19
N LEU A 547 4.47 2.31 9.41
CA LEU A 547 3.47 2.71 10.41
C LEU A 547 2.60 3.87 9.91
N GLN A 548 3.22 4.92 9.36
CA GLN A 548 2.52 6.07 8.79
C GLN A 548 1.65 5.67 7.60
N GLY A 549 2.16 4.83 6.69
CA GLY A 549 1.40 4.32 5.53
C GLY A 549 0.15 3.54 5.94
N VAL A 550 0.24 2.77 7.03
CA VAL A 550 -0.89 2.04 7.61
C VAL A 550 -1.94 2.96 8.24
N LEU A 551 -1.53 3.98 9.00
CA LEU A 551 -2.43 4.78 9.86
C LEU A 551 -2.88 6.12 9.28
N GLN A 552 -2.12 6.73 8.36
CA GLN A 552 -2.53 7.98 7.70
C GLN A 552 -3.80 7.77 6.86
N THR A 553 -3.95 6.59 6.28
CA THR A 553 -5.12 6.20 5.46
C THR A 553 -6.39 5.99 6.28
N ARG A 554 -6.28 5.93 7.62
CA ARG A 554 -7.38 5.70 8.55
C ARG A 554 -8.02 7.00 9.01
N SER A 555 -8.68 7.70 8.08
CA SER A 555 -9.18 9.06 8.29
C SER A 555 -10.34 9.21 9.27
N THR A 556 -10.97 8.12 9.69
CA THR A 556 -12.14 8.10 10.57
C THR A 556 -11.81 7.93 12.06
N SER A 557 -10.53 8.04 12.44
CA SER A 557 -10.09 7.88 13.83
C SER A 557 -9.53 9.17 14.40
N TRP A 558 -9.91 9.47 15.64
CA TRP A 558 -9.40 10.62 16.39
C TRP A 558 -7.87 10.57 16.50
N LEU A 559 -7.21 11.74 16.49
CA LEU A 559 -5.75 11.80 16.50
C LEU A 559 -5.14 11.08 17.72
N LYS A 560 -5.79 11.18 18.89
CA LYS A 560 -5.37 10.45 20.09
C LYS A 560 -5.49 8.93 19.93
N ASP A 561 -6.60 8.47 19.38
CA ASP A 561 -6.79 7.04 19.12
C ASP A 561 -5.75 6.52 18.15
N LYS A 562 -5.39 7.29 17.11
CA LYS A 562 -4.33 6.89 16.17
C LYS A 562 -2.98 6.69 16.86
N ALA A 563 -2.62 7.52 17.85
CA ALA A 563 -1.38 7.33 18.59
C ALA A 563 -1.43 6.13 19.55
N ILE A 564 -2.59 5.88 20.16
CA ILE A 564 -2.81 4.68 20.97
C ILE A 564 -2.67 3.44 20.08
N ILE A 565 -3.34 3.42 18.92
CA ILE A 565 -3.25 2.34 17.94
C ILE A 565 -1.81 2.16 17.46
N ALA A 566 -1.10 3.25 17.13
CA ALA A 566 0.31 3.17 16.76
C ALA A 566 1.17 2.52 17.85
N SER A 567 0.89 2.84 19.12
CA SER A 567 1.56 2.22 20.26
C SER A 567 1.22 0.72 20.36
N LEU A 568 -0.04 0.33 20.14
CA LEU A 568 -0.47 -1.08 20.13
C LEU A 568 0.17 -1.89 18.99
N LEU A 569 0.49 -1.26 17.86
CA LEU A 569 1.08 -1.89 16.68
C LEU A 569 2.58 -2.12 16.81
N VAL A 570 3.30 -1.21 17.48
CA VAL A 570 4.77 -1.19 17.52
C VAL A 570 5.33 -1.61 18.87
N LEU A 571 4.75 -1.15 19.99
CA LEU A 571 5.35 -1.36 21.30
C LEU A 571 5.15 -2.78 21.80
N GLN A 572 6.09 -3.22 22.64
CA GLN A 572 5.93 -4.44 23.41
C GLN A 572 4.68 -4.35 24.31
N ARG A 573 3.99 -5.48 24.48
CA ARG A 573 2.70 -5.52 25.19
C ARG A 573 2.77 -5.02 26.64
N SER A 574 3.90 -5.22 27.30
CA SER A 574 4.14 -4.79 28.68
C SER A 574 4.35 -3.28 28.83
N SER A 575 4.67 -2.55 27.76
CA SER A 575 4.97 -1.11 27.78
C SER A 575 3.81 -0.22 27.32
N ILE A 576 2.69 -0.82 26.90
CA ILE A 576 1.50 -0.09 26.44
C ILE A 576 0.83 0.63 27.62
N ASP A 577 0.61 1.93 27.45
CA ASP A 577 -0.16 2.77 28.38
C ASP A 577 -0.96 3.85 27.61
N SER A 578 -2.24 3.57 27.35
CA SER A 578 -3.13 4.53 26.67
C SER A 578 -3.52 5.75 27.52
N SER A 579 -3.09 5.84 28.79
CA SER A 579 -3.29 7.03 29.62
C SER A 579 -2.35 8.18 29.25
N LEU A 580 -1.21 7.85 28.64
CA LEU A 580 -0.18 8.81 28.25
C LEU A 580 -0.71 9.88 27.29
N THR A 581 -0.03 11.01 27.30
CA THR A 581 -0.25 12.12 26.38
C THR A 581 0.29 11.80 25.00
N MET A 582 -0.16 12.55 23.97
CA MET A 582 0.32 12.39 22.60
C MET A 582 1.86 12.45 22.47
N PRO A 583 2.56 13.45 23.06
CA PRO A 583 4.02 13.49 23.00
C PRO A 583 4.69 12.27 23.65
N GLU A 584 4.17 11.79 24.78
CA GLU A 584 4.71 10.62 25.47
C GLU A 584 4.57 9.33 24.64
N LEU A 585 3.40 9.13 24.01
CA LEU A 585 3.19 8.02 23.08
C LEU A 585 4.15 8.12 21.88
N THR A 586 4.28 9.32 21.29
CA THR A 586 5.22 9.59 20.18
C THR A 586 6.66 9.23 20.57
N ARG A 587 7.13 9.62 21.75
CA ARG A 587 8.48 9.28 22.23
C ARG A 587 8.68 7.77 22.36
N ASN A 588 7.70 7.06 22.94
CA ASN A 588 7.81 5.62 23.12
C ASN A 588 7.86 4.90 21.77
N ILE A 589 7.00 5.28 20.82
CA ILE A 589 7.00 4.72 19.46
C ILE A 589 8.33 4.96 18.77
N LEU A 590 8.85 6.19 18.81
CA LEU A 590 10.11 6.54 18.13
C LEU A 590 11.33 5.91 18.78
N ARG A 591 11.31 5.61 20.09
CA ARG A 591 12.36 4.82 20.74
C ARG A 591 12.36 3.39 20.23
N GLU A 592 11.20 2.73 20.17
CA GLU A 592 11.10 1.35 19.67
C GLU A 592 11.52 1.25 18.20
N LEU A 593 11.10 2.20 17.36
CA LEU A 593 11.50 2.24 15.94
C LEU A 593 12.94 2.75 15.73
N GLY A 594 13.45 3.52 16.68
CA GLY A 594 14.77 4.17 16.62
C GLY A 594 15.92 3.18 16.61
N ASP A 595 15.73 1.97 17.14
CA ASP A 595 16.72 0.89 17.11
C ASP A 595 17.06 0.43 15.69
N VAL A 596 16.10 0.51 14.76
CA VAL A 596 16.30 0.21 13.33
C VAL A 596 16.79 1.46 12.56
N GLY A 597 16.81 2.62 13.22
CA GLY A 597 17.12 3.93 12.65
C GLY A 597 15.97 4.52 11.85
N ILE A 598 15.82 5.85 11.85
CA ILE A 598 14.74 6.56 11.16
C ILE A 598 15.26 7.22 9.88
N PRO A 599 14.59 7.05 8.72
CA PRO A 599 14.96 7.76 7.50
C PRO A 599 14.94 9.27 7.69
N TYR A 600 15.97 9.97 7.21
CA TYR A 600 16.04 11.44 7.28
C TYR A 600 14.79 12.14 6.71
N SER A 601 14.26 11.64 5.59
CA SER A 601 13.06 12.20 4.96
C SER A 601 11.81 12.13 5.85
N SER A 602 11.77 11.18 6.80
CA SER A 602 10.71 11.11 7.79
C SER A 602 10.85 12.15 8.90
N LEU A 603 12.00 12.78 9.06
CA LEU A 603 12.26 13.76 10.12
C LEU A 603 12.08 15.21 9.66
N VAL A 604 12.02 15.45 8.35
CA VAL A 604 11.82 16.78 7.78
C VAL A 604 10.35 17.19 7.87
N HIS A 605 10.02 18.17 8.73
CA HIS A 605 8.64 18.60 8.97
C HIS A 605 8.48 20.12 9.21
N GLY A 606 7.28 20.65 8.95
CA GLY A 606 6.93 22.06 9.17
C GLY A 606 6.25 22.36 10.52
N GLN A 607 6.30 21.44 11.48
CA GLN A 607 5.55 21.50 12.74
C GLN A 607 6.39 22.00 13.92
N VAL A 608 5.74 22.60 14.93
CA VAL A 608 6.40 23.06 16.16
C VAL A 608 6.85 21.85 16.98
N PRO A 609 8.11 21.76 17.41
CA PRO A 609 8.58 20.62 18.20
C PRO A 609 7.94 20.52 19.59
N MET A 610 7.93 19.32 20.16
CA MET A 610 7.34 19.04 21.47
C MET A 610 8.12 19.65 22.64
N THR A 611 9.40 19.96 22.45
CA THR A 611 10.28 20.65 23.39
C THR A 611 11.04 21.77 22.69
N ARG A 612 11.45 22.82 23.42
CA ARG A 612 12.19 23.95 22.83
C ARG A 612 13.70 23.72 22.72
N SER A 613 14.24 22.80 23.50
CA SER A 613 15.68 22.54 23.64
C SER A 613 15.91 21.14 24.22
N GLY A 614 17.16 20.65 24.10
CA GLY A 614 17.55 19.33 24.54
C GLY A 614 16.91 18.21 23.72
N GLY A 615 16.85 17.01 24.31
CA GLY A 615 16.29 15.84 23.64
C GLY A 615 14.88 16.09 23.13
N TRP A 616 14.56 15.53 21.96
CA TRP A 616 13.27 15.69 21.28
C TRP A 616 12.96 17.10 20.74
N SER A 617 13.90 18.07 20.81
CA SER A 617 13.66 19.43 20.29
C SER A 617 13.53 19.50 18.77
N TRP A 618 13.82 18.41 18.08
CA TRP A 618 13.64 18.21 16.64
C TRP A 618 12.32 17.50 16.29
N CYS A 619 11.58 16.97 17.27
CA CYS A 619 10.44 16.07 17.03
C CYS A 619 9.10 16.77 17.30
N PRO A 620 8.09 16.64 16.42
CA PRO A 620 6.77 17.19 16.69
C PRO A 620 5.99 16.34 17.72
N PRO A 621 4.91 16.86 18.33
CA PRO A 621 4.10 16.13 19.30
C PRO A 621 3.48 14.81 18.82
N SER A 622 3.31 14.64 17.50
CA SER A 622 2.64 13.52 16.87
C SER A 622 3.52 12.91 15.78
N ILE A 623 3.62 11.59 15.73
CA ILE A 623 4.29 10.89 14.61
C ILE A 623 3.66 11.17 13.24
N PHE A 624 2.39 11.62 13.20
CA PHE A 624 1.69 11.95 11.96
C PHE A 624 2.02 13.34 11.42
N ASP A 625 2.67 14.16 12.25
CA ASP A 625 3.15 15.50 11.93
C ASP A 625 4.59 15.49 11.38
N MET A 626 5.21 14.31 11.38
CA MET A 626 6.54 14.06 10.82
C MET A 626 6.50 13.92 9.30
N GLY A 627 7.65 14.03 8.65
CA GLY A 627 7.77 13.91 7.19
C GLY A 627 7.35 12.53 6.68
N THR A 628 6.91 12.46 5.42
CA THR A 628 6.69 11.20 4.70
C THR A 628 7.69 11.08 3.54
N PRO A 629 8.35 9.92 3.35
CA PRO A 629 9.51 9.79 2.46
C PRO A 629 9.28 10.18 0.99
N ASN A 630 8.04 10.20 0.52
CA ASN A 630 7.71 10.27 -0.90
C ASN A 630 7.06 11.58 -1.36
N ILE A 631 6.76 12.51 -0.45
CA ILE A 631 6.10 13.79 -0.82
C ILE A 631 7.12 14.85 -1.28
N ILE A 632 8.40 14.72 -0.92
CA ILE A 632 9.43 15.70 -1.30
C ILE A 632 10.08 15.28 -2.63
N PRO A 633 9.87 16.01 -3.74
CA PRO A 633 10.22 15.55 -5.10
C PRO A 633 11.71 15.29 -5.36
N ASP A 634 12.60 15.89 -4.55
CA ASP A 634 14.05 15.96 -4.81
C ASP A 634 14.90 15.07 -3.88
N VAL A 635 14.29 14.38 -2.92
CA VAL A 635 15.01 13.57 -1.91
C VAL A 635 15.17 12.11 -2.35
N GLN A 636 14.75 11.77 -3.57
CA GLN A 636 14.58 10.39 -4.03
C GLN A 636 15.88 9.64 -4.35
N GLN A 637 17.03 10.31 -4.44
CA GLN A 637 18.34 9.66 -4.58
C GLN A 637 19.18 9.63 -3.29
N GLU A 638 18.81 10.39 -2.26
CA GLU A 638 19.67 10.59 -1.08
C GLU A 638 19.15 9.93 0.22
N SER A 639 18.02 9.23 0.20
CA SER A 639 17.26 8.81 1.40
C SER A 639 17.56 7.40 1.96
N MET A 640 18.81 6.94 1.91
CA MET A 640 19.23 5.68 2.57
C MET A 640 19.83 5.90 3.97
N GLU A 641 20.17 7.14 4.34
CA GLU A 641 20.79 7.38 5.65
C GLU A 641 19.72 7.34 6.75
N ARG A 642 19.85 6.33 7.60
CA ARG A 642 19.02 6.13 8.79
C ARG A 642 19.73 6.77 9.98
N LEU A 643 18.99 7.58 10.71
CA LEU A 643 19.47 8.31 11.89
C LEU A 643 19.04 7.57 13.15
N ALA A 644 19.93 7.46 14.13
CA ALA A 644 19.66 6.82 15.40
C ALA A 644 19.08 7.83 16.40
N ILE A 645 18.24 7.36 17.31
CA ILE A 645 17.64 8.16 18.38
C ILE A 645 18.09 7.58 19.72
N SER A 646 18.69 8.40 20.58
CA SER A 646 19.05 7.98 21.94
C SER A 646 17.81 7.84 22.83
N HIS A 647 17.97 7.19 23.98
CA HIS A 647 16.89 7.08 24.96
C HIS A 647 16.39 8.46 25.42
N GLU A 648 17.26 9.46 25.52
CA GLU A 648 16.96 10.84 25.91
C GLU A 648 16.32 11.66 24.77
N GLY A 649 16.34 11.14 23.53
CA GLY A 649 15.79 11.80 22.34
C GLY A 649 16.80 12.64 21.56
N VAL A 650 18.10 12.40 21.75
CA VAL A 650 19.16 12.98 20.91
C VAL A 650 19.17 12.24 19.58
N LEU A 651 19.13 13.00 18.48
CA LEU A 651 19.21 12.44 17.13
C LEU A 651 20.67 12.41 16.67
N SER A 652 21.15 11.28 16.17
CA SER A 652 22.54 11.13 15.75
C SER A 652 22.70 10.40 14.42
N GLY A 653 23.67 10.83 13.62
CA GLY A 653 23.98 10.17 12.36
C GLY A 653 24.90 10.99 11.47
N TYR A 654 25.11 10.51 10.26
CA TYR A 654 25.87 11.25 9.25
C TYR A 654 24.98 12.29 8.58
N PHE A 655 25.54 13.47 8.37
CA PHE A 655 24.95 14.58 7.66
C PHE A 655 25.97 15.22 6.75
N THR A 656 25.49 15.83 5.67
CA THR A 656 26.26 16.78 4.88
C THR A 656 25.98 18.17 5.43
N VAL A 657 27.02 18.79 5.97
CA VAL A 657 26.96 20.06 6.71
C VAL A 657 27.34 21.21 5.80
N PHE A 658 26.49 22.23 5.76
CA PHE A 658 26.68 23.48 5.02
C PHE A 658 26.72 24.67 5.99
N PRO A 659 27.76 25.52 5.97
CA PRO A 659 27.76 26.76 6.75
C PRO A 659 26.71 27.74 6.20
N VAL A 660 26.04 28.48 7.09
CA VAL A 660 25.16 29.58 6.68
C VAL A 660 26.00 30.82 6.42
N LEU A 661 25.99 31.31 5.18
CA LEU A 661 26.67 32.55 4.80
C LEU A 661 25.70 33.74 4.94
N LEU A 662 26.24 34.92 5.28
CA LEU A 662 25.48 36.18 5.34
C LEU A 662 24.66 36.45 4.06
N GLN A 663 25.23 36.11 2.90
CA GLN A 663 24.58 36.29 1.59
C GLN A 663 23.44 35.29 1.30
N ASP A 664 23.29 34.25 2.12
CA ASP A 664 22.30 33.18 1.94
C ASP A 664 21.09 33.32 2.89
N ILE A 665 21.10 34.28 3.82
CA ILE A 665 20.01 34.51 4.79
C ILE A 665 18.65 34.63 4.09
N ASP A 666 18.55 35.46 3.05
CA ASP A 666 17.31 35.69 2.31
C ASP A 666 16.84 34.48 1.49
N LYS A 667 17.70 33.45 1.36
CA LYS A 667 17.39 32.20 0.65
C LYS A 667 16.99 31.09 1.60
N ILE A 668 16.99 31.32 2.91
CA ILE A 668 16.61 30.36 3.94
C ILE A 668 15.20 30.67 4.41
N HIS A 669 14.30 29.72 4.24
CA HIS A 669 12.90 29.87 4.62
C HIS A 669 12.45 28.72 5.52
N PRO A 670 11.67 29.00 6.58
CA PRO A 670 11.10 27.94 7.41
C PRO A 670 10.23 27.01 6.55
N LEU A 671 10.32 25.71 6.81
CA LEU A 671 9.45 24.72 6.18
C LEU A 671 8.00 24.85 6.66
N GLY A 672 7.81 25.31 7.90
CA GLY A 672 6.52 25.51 8.54
C GLY A 672 5.98 26.94 8.42
N HIS A 673 4.65 27.08 8.53
CA HIS A 673 3.96 28.37 8.47
C HIS A 673 3.59 28.94 9.86
N HIS A 674 3.87 28.21 10.94
CA HIS A 674 3.54 28.66 12.28
C HIS A 674 4.42 29.85 12.70
N PRO A 675 3.88 30.95 13.26
CA PRO A 675 4.65 32.15 13.60
C PRO A 675 5.86 31.89 14.51
N ALA A 676 5.75 30.92 15.43
CA ALA A 676 6.87 30.55 16.31
C ALA A 676 8.08 30.00 15.53
N ILE A 677 7.85 29.19 14.49
CA ILE A 677 8.91 28.62 13.65
C ILE A 677 9.57 29.75 12.85
N THR A 678 8.76 30.60 12.22
CA THR A 678 9.25 31.76 11.47
C THR A 678 10.09 32.69 12.35
N MET A 679 9.67 32.94 13.59
CA MET A 679 10.42 33.77 14.52
C MET A 679 11.72 33.10 14.96
N GLN A 680 11.71 31.80 15.28
CA GLN A 680 12.92 31.06 15.67
C GLN A 680 13.98 31.08 14.57
N VAL A 681 13.58 30.84 13.31
CA VAL A 681 14.50 30.91 12.17
C VAL A 681 15.06 32.32 12.01
N ARG A 682 14.21 33.37 12.08
CA ARG A 682 14.68 34.75 11.97
C ARG A 682 15.67 35.12 13.07
N MET A 683 15.37 34.79 14.31
CA MET A 683 16.26 35.07 15.45
C MET A 683 17.60 34.35 15.30
N ALA A 684 17.61 33.11 14.84
CA ALA A 684 18.86 32.40 14.60
C ALA A 684 19.70 33.05 13.49
N LEU A 685 19.05 33.53 12.42
CA LEU A 685 19.73 34.17 11.29
C LEU A 685 20.17 35.62 11.58
N GLU A 686 19.87 36.19 12.75
CA GLU A 686 20.47 37.46 13.20
C GLU A 686 21.99 37.30 13.42
N ASP A 687 22.43 36.12 13.85
CA ASP A 687 23.84 35.73 13.92
C ASP A 687 24.10 34.45 13.11
N PRO A 688 24.26 34.57 11.77
CA PRO A 688 24.42 33.42 10.90
C PRO A 688 25.76 32.70 11.09
N THR A 689 26.74 33.31 11.78
CA THR A 689 28.08 32.75 11.91
C THR A 689 28.12 31.49 12.77
N ASP A 690 27.15 31.34 13.66
CA ASP A 690 26.92 30.18 14.51
C ASP A 690 25.83 29.24 13.96
N CYS A 691 25.44 29.39 12.68
CA CYS A 691 24.39 28.60 12.05
C CYS A 691 24.91 27.66 10.95
N TRP A 692 24.36 26.45 10.93
CA TRP A 692 24.62 25.44 9.91
C TRP A 692 23.33 24.84 9.39
N ILE A 693 23.38 24.34 8.16
CA ILE A 693 22.31 23.55 7.58
C ILE A 693 22.81 22.12 7.40
N LEU A 694 22.06 21.17 7.96
CA LEU A 694 22.29 19.75 7.81
C LEU A 694 21.35 19.19 6.74
N GLY A 695 21.92 18.55 5.73
CA GLY A 695 21.20 17.73 4.75
C GLY A 695 21.75 16.30 4.72
N VAL A 696 21.17 15.45 3.89
CA VAL A 696 21.63 14.06 3.69
C VAL A 696 21.91 13.84 2.21
N GLY A 697 23.07 13.27 1.87
CA GLY A 697 23.53 13.11 0.48
C GLY A 697 25.05 13.00 0.37
N SER A 698 25.58 12.74 -0.83
CA SER A 698 27.02 12.68 -1.06
C SER A 698 27.72 14.03 -0.89
N GLU A 699 29.00 14.04 -0.54
CA GLU A 699 29.81 15.27 -0.49
C GLU A 699 29.82 15.97 -1.85
N GLY A 700 29.68 17.30 -1.84
CA GLY A 700 29.71 18.08 -3.07
C GLY A 700 28.86 19.34 -3.02
N ARG A 701 28.71 19.96 -4.20
CA ARG A 701 27.86 21.13 -4.41
C ARG A 701 26.42 20.67 -4.64
N ARG A 702 25.47 21.32 -3.99
CA ARG A 702 24.05 21.18 -4.29
C ARG A 702 23.62 22.28 -5.26
N THR A 703 22.83 21.93 -6.27
CA THR A 703 22.24 22.87 -7.22
C THR A 703 20.72 22.75 -7.15
N GLY A 704 20.03 23.80 -6.70
CA GLY A 704 18.56 23.81 -6.59
C GLY A 704 18.03 24.03 -5.16
N ILE A 705 16.71 24.06 -5.02
CA ILE A 705 16.05 24.19 -3.70
C ILE A 705 16.19 22.86 -2.95
N SER A 706 16.71 22.90 -1.73
CA SER A 706 16.89 21.73 -0.86
C SER A 706 16.15 21.91 0.48
N SER A 707 15.92 20.82 1.21
CA SER A 707 15.29 20.81 2.55
C SER A 707 16.20 20.21 3.61
N GLY A 708 16.28 20.87 4.78
CA GLY A 708 17.40 20.74 5.72
C GLY A 708 17.03 21.02 7.16
N PHE A 709 17.90 20.65 8.09
CA PHE A 709 17.83 21.12 9.48
C PHE A 709 18.72 22.35 9.65
N LEU A 710 18.12 23.49 9.96
CA LEU A 710 18.84 24.64 10.49
C LEU A 710 19.17 24.35 11.95
N VAL A 711 20.46 24.44 12.28
CA VAL A 711 20.98 24.16 13.61
C VAL A 711 21.98 25.25 14.02
N SER A 712 22.12 25.46 15.33
CA SER A 712 23.19 26.27 15.90
C SER A 712 24.15 25.40 16.70
N GLY A 713 25.41 25.82 16.76
CA GLY A 713 26.51 25.04 17.34
C GLY A 713 27.04 25.66 18.62
N LEU A 714 27.30 24.82 19.61
CA LEU A 714 28.00 25.19 20.84
C LEU A 714 29.49 24.88 20.67
N ARG A 715 30.24 25.77 20.00
CA ARG A 715 31.71 25.77 19.85
C ARG A 715 32.37 24.57 19.11
N ASP A 716 31.70 23.42 18.99
CA ASP A 716 32.14 22.24 18.24
C ASP A 716 31.02 21.70 17.33
N LEU A 717 31.35 21.30 16.09
CA LEU A 717 30.40 20.77 15.09
C LEU A 717 29.83 19.38 15.41
N ALA A 718 30.15 18.82 16.57
CA ALA A 718 29.64 17.51 17.00
C ALA A 718 28.27 17.61 17.66
N VAL A 719 28.01 18.68 18.43
CA VAL A 719 26.80 18.82 19.27
C VAL A 719 26.05 20.07 18.86
N LEU A 720 24.80 19.87 18.42
CA LEU A 720 24.04 20.89 17.72
C LEU A 720 22.66 21.08 18.34
N GLN A 721 22.25 22.33 18.49
CA GLN A 721 20.90 22.70 18.88
C GLN A 721 20.02 22.78 17.62
N PHE A 722 18.92 22.02 17.61
CA PHE A 722 17.93 22.13 16.55
C PHE A 722 17.18 23.46 16.62
N ILE A 723 17.09 24.17 15.49
CA ILE A 723 16.27 25.39 15.36
C ILE A 723 14.98 25.06 14.62
N SER A 724 15.07 24.60 13.36
CA SER A 724 13.90 24.30 12.52
C SER A 724 14.30 23.49 11.28
N CYS A 725 13.34 22.80 10.68
CA CYS A 725 13.46 22.43 9.27
C CYS A 725 13.30 23.65 8.36
N VAL A 726 14.09 23.75 7.30
CA VAL A 726 14.11 24.87 6.36
C VAL A 726 14.17 24.40 4.91
N TYR A 727 13.64 25.22 4.00
CA TYR A 727 14.05 25.23 2.60
C TYR A 727 15.22 26.17 2.43
N TRP A 728 16.18 25.80 1.58
CA TRP A 728 17.26 26.70 1.21
C TRP A 728 17.74 26.48 -0.22
N VAL A 729 18.34 27.52 -0.79
CA VAL A 729 19.08 27.43 -2.06
C VAL A 729 20.56 27.63 -1.76
N PRO A 730 21.40 26.58 -1.82
CA PRO A 730 22.82 26.70 -1.52
C PRO A 730 23.51 27.61 -2.53
N SER A 731 24.42 28.47 -2.05
CA SER A 731 25.31 29.23 -2.92
C SER A 731 26.22 28.28 -3.73
N PRO A 732 26.52 28.57 -5.01
CA PRO A 732 27.30 27.69 -5.89
C PRO A 732 28.70 27.33 -5.36
N ASP A 733 29.25 28.18 -4.50
CA ASP A 733 30.59 28.06 -3.96
C ASP A 733 30.66 27.28 -2.64
N VAL A 734 29.51 26.94 -2.03
CA VAL A 734 29.46 26.23 -0.75
C VAL A 734 29.58 24.72 -0.99
N LEU A 735 30.65 24.16 -0.44
CA LEU A 735 30.90 22.71 -0.42
C LEU A 735 30.34 22.11 0.87
N GLY A 736 29.44 21.14 0.72
CA GLY A 736 28.96 20.33 1.85
C GLY A 736 30.04 19.36 2.31
N THR A 737 30.27 19.28 3.62
CA THR A 737 31.22 18.31 4.21
C THR A 737 30.46 17.24 5.00
N ARG A 738 30.83 15.98 4.85
CA ARG A 738 30.14 14.90 5.56
C ARG A 738 30.68 14.77 6.98
N ARG A 739 29.80 14.84 7.98
CA ARG A 739 30.14 14.75 9.41
C ARG A 739 29.13 13.90 10.16
N TYR A 740 29.58 13.32 11.26
CA TYR A 740 28.68 12.69 12.22
C TYR A 740 28.28 13.73 13.27
N CYS A 741 26.98 13.95 13.44
CA CYS A 741 26.44 15.00 14.31
C CYS A 741 25.45 14.43 15.32
N TYR A 742 25.33 15.10 16.47
CA TYR A 742 24.34 14.88 17.51
C TYR A 742 23.44 16.13 17.62
N ILE A 743 22.12 15.94 17.60
CA ILE A 743 21.13 17.00 17.56
C ILE A 743 20.19 16.86 18.76
N GLY A 744 20.08 17.93 19.56
CA GLY A 744 19.21 17.97 20.74
C GLY A 744 19.92 17.59 22.04
N GLU A 745 21.17 18.01 22.24
CA GLU A 745 21.75 18.08 23.60
C GLU A 745 21.42 19.40 24.30
#